data_AF-A0A438NEJ1-F1
#
_entry.id   AF-A0A438NEJ1-F1
#
_cell.length_a   1.000
_cell.length_b   1.000
_cell.length_c   1.000
_cell.angle_alpha   90.00
_cell.angle_beta   90.00
_cell.angle_gamma   90.00
#
_symmetry.space_group_name_H-M   'P 1'
#
loop_
_entity.id
_entity.type
_entity.pdbx_description
1 polymer ?
#
loop_
_entity_poly.entity_id
_entity_poly.type
_entity_poly.pdbx_seq_one_letter_code
_entity_poly.pdbx_strand_id
1 'polypeptide(L)'
;MGPIEFNKRRILILVAAVIAFVILLNGLTFHDSLKDAAAHIPLPINLTPTGHKPHVPFEEDDDDIWDLDDPDEAEAPPPPPAPSSPPTSDDGAAPPPNPNQPATPVKASLDSHPIAKMMEDADKQWRIYESSVSTTFRQTVEKYRSTHGRHPPPGFKDWYKFARERNVFNIDDFQQIMDDLRPFWSVNASDIRIHAAHMAENPKFGAAAISIRKHKVANVLNGSWRSETMVKVIDTFIKYLPDMDIAMNRLDQPRVLVPWEDLQEMLNREYESRAMPPEVMDSFTVDQSEFLDFTIEDPKDDPSTRLDDGWFFRPGQQYMEVASKACPPESPARANLTIAEADALYKDPLSGIVKNFNLSSDLCTVGPAIQDLHGMLYSASSMIVSHKLVPIFGECKVNVNNDILFPANMYYRHDVRYDYDPKDDVDWRDKKNDIIWRGVTSGGVQLSSNWATMHRQRLVQLSNGTYVKEAGVTAKILTQKRAGTTPQNSSYEPVANFEPSEFANEHSDIGFVEAWGCVPNCSFYNNIFSWKPQVPLTSQFKSRYLIDIDGHSFSGRWHAFLQSKSLGLKATIFREWHDSRLFAWRHFVPVDNRYDDLYSLLTYFIGYGSPNMEHALEAGDANPQVYVPPHAKEAQTLAKQGREWANKSLRREDIEVYMFRLLLEYGRLIDDNRDYIGYSGDGSELDKYDAGGESRWGIGGWK
;
A
#
# COMPACT_ATOMS: atom_id res chain seq x y z
N MET A 1 -17.58 -12.40 62.40
CA MET A 1 -16.85 -13.29 61.48
C MET A 1 -15.92 -14.14 62.31
N GLY A 2 -16.06 -15.47 62.21
CA GLY A 2 -15.50 -16.42 63.18
C GLY A 2 -14.00 -16.72 63.03
N PRO A 3 -13.44 -17.53 63.96
CA PRO A 3 -11.99 -17.78 64.11
C PRO A 3 -11.32 -18.53 62.94
N ILE A 4 -12.06 -18.85 61.88
CA ILE A 4 -11.59 -19.63 60.72
C ILE A 4 -10.92 -18.72 59.67
N GLU A 5 -11.29 -17.44 59.62
CA GLU A 5 -10.69 -16.43 58.71
C GLU A 5 -9.26 -16.02 59.13
N PHE A 6 -8.96 -16.05 60.44
CA PHE A 6 -7.66 -15.63 60.97
C PHE A 6 -6.52 -16.63 60.68
N ASN A 7 -6.83 -17.92 60.51
CA ASN A 7 -5.83 -18.96 60.19
C ASN A 7 -5.41 -18.96 58.72
N LYS A 8 -6.27 -18.53 57.78
CA LYS A 8 -5.91 -18.44 56.35
C LYS A 8 -4.88 -17.35 56.07
N ARG A 9 -5.00 -16.20 56.76
CA ARG A 9 -4.04 -15.09 56.62
C ARG A 9 -2.64 -15.43 57.11
N ARG A 10 -2.52 -16.21 58.19
CA ARG A 10 -1.21 -16.67 58.71
C ARG A 10 -0.54 -17.69 57.81
N ILE A 11 -1.30 -18.60 57.19
CA ILE A 11 -0.77 -19.57 56.23
C ILE A 11 -0.27 -18.87 54.97
N LEU A 12 -1.00 -17.88 54.46
CA LEU A 12 -0.58 -17.07 53.30
C LEU A 12 0.71 -16.28 53.55
N ILE A 13 0.85 -15.69 54.74
CA ILE A 13 2.08 -14.97 55.12
C ILE A 13 3.26 -15.93 55.28
N LEU A 14 3.03 -17.13 55.81
CA LEU A 14 4.08 -18.15 55.97
C LEU A 14 4.55 -18.69 54.60
N VAL A 15 3.63 -18.91 53.66
CA VAL A 15 3.96 -19.35 52.29
C VAL A 15 4.71 -18.25 51.53
N ALA A 16 4.29 -16.99 51.65
CA ALA A 16 5.00 -15.86 51.04
C ALA A 16 6.41 -15.67 51.62
N ALA A 17 6.59 -15.88 52.93
CA ALA A 17 7.90 -15.80 53.57
C ALA A 17 8.83 -16.94 53.14
N VAL A 18 8.31 -18.16 52.95
CA VAL A 18 9.11 -19.30 52.44
C VAL A 18 9.51 -19.08 50.99
N ILE A 19 8.64 -18.53 50.14
CA ILE A 19 8.96 -18.20 48.75
C ILE A 19 10.04 -17.11 48.67
N ALA A 20 9.93 -16.06 49.48
CA ALA A 20 10.96 -15.01 49.55
C ALA A 20 12.31 -15.55 50.06
N PHE A 21 12.30 -16.49 51.00
CA PHE A 21 13.51 -17.12 51.53
C PHE A 21 14.19 -18.05 50.51
N VAL A 22 13.41 -18.74 49.66
CA VAL A 22 13.94 -19.58 48.57
C VAL A 22 14.54 -18.73 47.43
N ILE A 23 13.95 -17.57 47.14
CA ILE A 23 14.48 -16.61 46.16
C ILE A 23 15.80 -15.98 46.64
N LEU A 24 15.95 -15.74 47.94
CA LEU A 24 17.17 -15.16 48.52
C LEU A 24 18.32 -16.17 48.68
N LEU A 25 18.03 -17.46 48.85
CA LEU A 25 19.06 -18.51 49.04
C LEU A 25 19.59 -19.13 47.74
N ASN A 26 18.82 -19.11 46.65
CA ASN A 26 19.24 -19.61 45.34
C ASN A 26 19.68 -18.45 44.43
N GLY A 27 20.80 -17.82 44.81
CA GLY A 27 21.38 -16.66 44.15
C GLY A 27 21.33 -16.70 42.62
N LEU A 28 20.76 -15.63 42.05
CA LEU A 28 20.72 -15.37 40.61
C LEU A 28 22.13 -15.04 40.11
N THR A 29 22.76 -16.01 39.44
CA THR A 29 23.80 -15.77 38.45
C THR A 29 23.15 -15.11 37.22
N PHE A 30 23.53 -13.87 36.92
CA PHE A 30 23.12 -13.16 35.73
C PHE A 30 23.80 -13.75 34.48
N HIS A 31 23.05 -14.49 33.67
CA HIS A 31 23.25 -14.61 32.22
C HIS A 31 21.89 -14.90 31.55
N ASP A 32 21.69 -14.33 30.37
CA ASP A 32 20.54 -14.42 29.45
C ASP A 32 19.20 -13.78 29.85
N SER A 33 18.97 -12.56 29.33
CA SER A 33 17.61 -12.08 29.01
C SER A 33 17.63 -10.90 28.03
N LEU A 34 17.73 -11.20 26.73
CA LEU A 34 17.16 -10.39 25.64
C LEU A 34 16.64 -11.36 24.58
N LYS A 35 15.56 -12.08 24.91
CA LYS A 35 14.70 -12.75 23.94
C LYS A 35 13.38 -11.97 23.89
N ASP A 36 13.05 -11.51 22.68
CA ASP A 36 11.72 -11.17 22.16
C ASP A 36 10.72 -10.51 23.12
N ALA A 37 10.66 -9.18 23.09
CA ALA A 37 9.53 -8.40 23.58
C ALA A 37 8.40 -8.24 22.53
N ALA A 38 8.43 -8.99 21.42
CA ALA A 38 7.42 -8.91 20.35
C ALA A 38 6.68 -10.23 20.07
N ALA A 39 6.89 -11.29 20.86
CA ALA A 39 6.19 -12.56 20.68
C ALA A 39 5.81 -13.18 22.03
N HIS A 40 4.49 -13.40 22.18
CA HIS A 40 3.78 -14.19 23.21
C HIS A 40 3.23 -13.47 24.45
N ILE A 41 1.90 -13.32 24.46
CA ILE A 41 1.04 -13.44 25.65
C ILE A 41 -0.12 -14.40 25.29
N PRO A 42 -0.58 -15.27 26.21
CA PRO A 42 -1.48 -16.38 25.91
C PRO A 42 -2.95 -15.95 25.83
N LEU A 43 -3.67 -16.47 24.85
CA LEU A 43 -5.13 -16.37 24.76
C LEU A 43 -5.79 -17.44 25.65
N PRO A 44 -6.83 -17.11 26.44
CA PRO A 44 -7.64 -18.12 27.10
C PRO A 44 -8.52 -18.87 26.08
N ILE A 45 -8.39 -20.20 26.10
CA ILE A 45 -9.04 -21.19 25.24
C ILE A 45 -10.51 -21.38 25.64
N ASN A 46 -11.43 -21.35 24.66
CA ASN A 46 -12.39 -22.43 24.36
C ASN A 46 -13.45 -21.98 23.34
N LEU A 47 -13.23 -22.27 22.05
CA LEU A 47 -14.33 -22.66 21.14
C LEU A 47 -13.78 -23.67 20.13
N THR A 48 -14.37 -24.86 20.14
CA THR A 48 -14.09 -25.98 19.24
C THR A 48 -14.45 -25.65 17.78
N PRO A 49 -13.80 -26.27 16.79
CA PRO A 49 -13.98 -25.93 15.38
C PRO A 49 -15.26 -26.56 14.83
N THR A 50 -16.24 -25.74 14.43
CA THR A 50 -17.32 -26.20 13.57
C THR A 50 -17.00 -25.83 12.12
N GLY A 51 -16.77 -26.88 11.32
CA GLY A 51 -17.14 -27.04 9.91
C GLY A 51 -16.89 -25.87 8.95
N HIS A 52 -16.04 -26.11 7.95
CA HIS A 52 -16.00 -25.35 6.71
C HIS A 52 -17.43 -25.06 6.20
N LYS A 53 -17.82 -23.78 6.21
CA LYS A 53 -18.92 -23.32 5.37
C LYS A 53 -18.33 -23.00 4.00
N PRO A 54 -18.91 -23.50 2.90
CA PRO A 54 -18.49 -23.12 1.57
C PRO A 54 -18.72 -21.62 1.33
N HIS A 55 -17.87 -21.06 0.48
CA HIS A 55 -17.95 -19.71 -0.07
C HIS A 55 -19.41 -19.36 -0.41
N VAL A 56 -19.92 -18.27 0.18
CA VAL A 56 -21.14 -17.63 -0.31
C VAL A 56 -20.73 -16.90 -1.59
N PRO A 57 -21.37 -17.14 -2.75
CA PRO A 57 -21.15 -16.33 -3.94
C PRO A 57 -21.49 -14.88 -3.61
N PHE A 58 -20.66 -13.95 -4.06
CA PHE A 58 -20.95 -12.52 -4.02
C PHE A 58 -22.28 -12.28 -4.72
N GLU A 59 -23.28 -11.73 -4.01
CA GLU A 59 -24.45 -11.16 -4.67
C GLU A 59 -23.95 -10.00 -5.53
N GLU A 60 -24.27 -10.01 -6.83
CA GLU A 60 -24.11 -8.83 -7.69
C GLU A 60 -24.91 -7.69 -7.02
N ASP A 61 -24.22 -6.74 -6.39
CA ASP A 61 -24.81 -5.45 -6.04
C ASP A 61 -25.28 -4.83 -7.38
N ASP A 62 -26.53 -4.37 -7.47
CA ASP A 62 -27.03 -3.68 -8.67
C ASP A 62 -26.17 -2.43 -8.94
N ASP A 63 -25.20 -2.56 -9.84
CA ASP A 63 -24.25 -1.50 -10.24
C ASP A 63 -24.95 -0.23 -10.74
N ASP A 64 -26.23 -0.35 -11.13
CA ASP A 64 -27.12 0.74 -11.56
C ASP A 64 -27.40 1.78 -10.46
N ILE A 65 -27.22 1.41 -9.18
CA ILE A 65 -27.51 2.28 -8.04
C ILE A 65 -26.46 3.40 -7.88
N TRP A 66 -25.23 3.16 -8.35
CA TRP A 66 -24.13 4.15 -8.31
C TRP A 66 -24.29 5.29 -9.29
N ASP A 67 -25.09 5.11 -10.34
CA ASP A 67 -25.23 6.07 -11.44
C ASP A 67 -26.39 7.07 -11.22
N LEU A 68 -27.02 7.04 -10.04
CA LEU A 68 -28.08 7.96 -9.63
C LEU A 68 -27.49 9.20 -8.93
N ASP A 69 -27.89 10.40 -9.37
CA ASP A 69 -27.46 11.68 -8.79
C ASP A 69 -27.84 11.79 -7.29
N ASP A 70 -27.01 12.50 -6.50
CA ASP A 70 -27.23 12.73 -5.07
C ASP A 70 -28.49 13.61 -4.86
N PRO A 71 -29.47 13.21 -4.02
CA PRO A 71 -30.65 14.03 -3.77
C PRO A 71 -30.35 15.44 -3.23
N ASP A 72 -29.19 15.66 -2.60
CA ASP A 72 -28.77 16.99 -2.11
C ASP A 72 -28.37 17.97 -3.24
N GLU A 73 -28.17 17.51 -4.49
CA GLU A 73 -27.98 18.40 -5.65
C GLU A 73 -29.30 18.97 -6.21
N ALA A 74 -30.45 18.39 -5.84
CA ALA A 74 -31.74 18.74 -6.43
C ALA A 74 -32.51 19.85 -5.68
N GLU A 75 -32.08 20.26 -4.48
CA GLU A 75 -32.80 21.22 -3.62
C GLU A 75 -32.12 22.59 -3.53
N ALA A 76 -31.95 23.28 -4.67
CA ALA A 76 -31.87 24.74 -4.66
C ALA A 76 -33.31 25.31 -4.74
N PRO A 77 -33.84 25.98 -3.70
CA PRO A 77 -35.19 26.53 -3.76
C PRO A 77 -35.26 27.69 -4.76
N PRO A 78 -36.31 27.80 -5.60
CA PRO A 78 -36.46 28.93 -6.52
C PRO A 78 -36.73 30.23 -5.74
N PRO A 79 -36.21 31.38 -6.21
CA PRO A 79 -36.38 32.65 -5.52
C PRO A 79 -37.87 33.09 -5.50
N PRO A 80 -38.32 33.78 -4.43
CA PRO A 80 -39.71 34.21 -4.31
C PRO A 80 -40.08 35.26 -5.37
N PRO A 81 -41.30 35.24 -5.92
CA PRO A 81 -41.71 36.18 -6.95
C PRO A 81 -41.92 37.60 -6.38
N ALA A 82 -41.35 38.58 -7.08
CA ALA A 82 -41.51 40.01 -6.79
C ALA A 82 -42.98 40.49 -7.02
N PRO A 83 -43.43 41.56 -6.33
CA PRO A 83 -44.85 41.95 -6.31
C PRO A 83 -45.35 42.50 -7.65
N SER A 84 -46.58 42.11 -7.96
CA SER A 84 -47.36 42.32 -9.17
C SER A 84 -47.59 43.79 -9.56
N SER A 85 -47.39 44.10 -10.84
CA SER A 85 -48.06 45.19 -11.56
C SER A 85 -49.19 44.61 -12.44
N PRO A 86 -50.32 45.33 -12.68
CA PRO A 86 -51.53 44.73 -13.22
C PRO A 86 -51.48 44.48 -14.75
N PRO A 87 -52.32 43.58 -15.28
CA PRO A 87 -52.17 43.06 -16.63
C PRO A 87 -52.91 43.89 -17.69
N THR A 88 -52.26 44.04 -18.85
CA THR A 88 -52.96 44.25 -20.13
C THR A 88 -52.92 42.94 -20.92
N SER A 89 -54.11 42.48 -21.30
CA SER A 89 -54.45 41.37 -22.19
C SER A 89 -53.74 41.46 -23.56
N ASP A 90 -53.24 40.33 -24.09
CA ASP A 90 -53.83 39.71 -25.28
C ASP A 90 -53.24 38.32 -25.59
N ASP A 91 -54.05 37.53 -26.29
CA ASP A 91 -53.99 36.08 -26.54
C ASP A 91 -52.87 35.56 -27.46
N GLY A 92 -52.48 34.30 -27.25
CA GLY A 92 -51.71 33.51 -28.23
C GLY A 92 -51.22 32.16 -27.70
N ALA A 93 -52.09 31.14 -27.69
CA ALA A 93 -51.76 29.77 -27.29
C ALA A 93 -50.85 29.05 -28.31
N ALA A 94 -49.71 28.51 -27.85
CA ALA A 94 -48.86 27.58 -28.60
C ALA A 94 -49.18 26.11 -28.20
N PRO A 95 -49.06 25.14 -29.12
CA PRO A 95 -49.44 23.74 -28.86
C PRO A 95 -48.37 23.01 -28.01
N PRO A 96 -48.73 21.90 -27.34
CA PRO A 96 -47.82 21.19 -26.43
C PRO A 96 -46.63 20.55 -27.17
N PRO A 97 -45.48 20.33 -26.51
CA PRO A 97 -44.28 19.83 -27.15
C PRO A 97 -44.42 18.35 -27.54
N ASN A 98 -43.84 18.00 -28.68
CA ASN A 98 -43.84 16.67 -29.27
C ASN A 98 -42.84 15.75 -28.52
N PRO A 99 -43.22 14.51 -28.08
CA PRO A 99 -42.36 13.66 -27.22
C PRO A 99 -41.10 13.06 -27.90
N ASN A 100 -40.81 13.40 -29.15
CA ASN A 100 -39.79 12.73 -29.97
C ASN A 100 -38.64 13.64 -30.44
N GLN A 101 -38.24 14.63 -29.65
CA GLN A 101 -36.96 15.31 -29.89
C GLN A 101 -35.82 14.60 -29.13
N PRO A 102 -34.71 14.23 -29.81
CA PRO A 102 -33.51 13.77 -29.12
C PRO A 102 -33.05 14.88 -28.17
N ALA A 103 -32.77 14.52 -26.92
CA ALA A 103 -32.13 15.44 -25.98
C ALA A 103 -30.84 15.97 -26.61
N THR A 104 -30.78 17.27 -26.86
CA THR A 104 -29.54 17.95 -27.21
C THR A 104 -28.49 17.64 -26.13
N PRO A 105 -27.23 17.29 -26.48
CA PRO A 105 -26.21 17.06 -25.48
C PRO A 105 -26.02 18.35 -24.70
N VAL A 106 -26.30 18.31 -23.40
CA VAL A 106 -25.84 19.35 -22.48
C VAL A 106 -24.32 19.33 -22.60
N LYS A 107 -23.72 20.37 -23.19
CA LYS A 107 -22.28 20.56 -23.16
C LYS A 107 -21.87 20.56 -21.69
N ALA A 108 -21.14 19.53 -21.26
CA ALA A 108 -20.54 19.48 -19.93
C ALA A 108 -19.79 20.80 -19.69
N SER A 109 -20.11 21.49 -18.60
CA SER A 109 -19.35 22.66 -18.16
C SER A 109 -17.90 22.23 -18.00
N LEU A 110 -16.96 22.95 -18.62
CA LEU A 110 -15.55 22.60 -18.50
C LEU A 110 -15.07 23.06 -17.11
N ASP A 111 -14.92 22.12 -16.18
CA ASP A 111 -14.26 22.38 -14.90
C ASP A 111 -12.74 22.47 -15.12
N SER A 112 -12.14 23.62 -14.83
CA SER A 112 -10.71 23.84 -15.07
C SER A 112 -9.83 23.48 -13.86
N HIS A 113 -10.36 22.78 -12.85
CA HIS A 113 -9.59 22.36 -11.69
C HIS A 113 -8.50 21.34 -12.12
N PRO A 114 -7.26 21.43 -11.59
CA PRO A 114 -6.19 20.49 -11.96
C PRO A 114 -6.52 19.01 -11.73
N ILE A 115 -7.32 18.69 -10.71
CA ILE A 115 -7.74 17.29 -10.43
C ILE A 115 -8.52 16.68 -11.59
N ALA A 116 -9.43 17.43 -12.22
CA ALA A 116 -10.19 16.93 -13.37
C ALA A 116 -9.27 16.46 -14.50
N LYS A 117 -8.17 17.20 -14.74
CA LYS A 117 -7.16 16.80 -15.72
C LYS A 117 -6.37 15.55 -15.28
N MET A 118 -6.00 15.46 -14.00
CA MET A 118 -5.29 14.29 -13.48
C MET A 118 -6.13 13.02 -13.60
N MET A 119 -7.45 13.10 -13.35
CA MET A 119 -8.38 11.99 -13.54
C MET A 119 -8.49 11.59 -15.02
N GLU A 120 -8.62 12.55 -15.94
CA GLU A 120 -8.63 12.27 -17.38
C GLU A 120 -7.34 11.57 -17.85
N ASP A 121 -6.18 12.04 -17.39
CA ASP A 121 -4.88 11.48 -17.73
C ASP A 121 -4.70 10.07 -17.15
N ALA A 122 -5.18 9.82 -15.93
CA ALA A 122 -5.16 8.50 -15.31
C ALA A 122 -6.08 7.51 -16.04
N ASP A 123 -7.28 7.93 -16.44
CA ASP A 123 -8.21 7.15 -17.25
C ASP A 123 -7.59 6.77 -18.61
N LYS A 124 -6.90 7.70 -19.24
CA LYS A 124 -6.18 7.43 -20.50
C LYS A 124 -5.06 6.40 -20.29
N GLN A 125 -4.27 6.53 -19.23
CA GLN A 125 -3.22 5.57 -18.91
C GLN A 125 -3.78 4.17 -18.64
N TRP A 126 -4.89 4.09 -17.90
CA TRP A 126 -5.55 2.82 -17.61
C TRP A 126 -6.12 2.16 -18.87
N ARG A 127 -6.72 2.93 -19.81
CA ARG A 127 -7.19 2.39 -21.10
C ARG A 127 -6.05 1.83 -21.95
N ILE A 128 -4.88 2.47 -21.91
CA ILE A 128 -3.66 1.96 -22.57
C ILE A 128 -3.23 0.65 -21.90
N TYR A 129 -3.22 0.60 -20.57
CA TYR A 129 -2.89 -0.60 -19.82
C TYR A 129 -3.85 -1.76 -20.18
N GLU A 130 -5.16 -1.52 -20.11
CA GLU A 130 -6.21 -2.50 -20.44
C GLU A 130 -6.11 -3.01 -21.88
N SER A 131 -5.96 -2.12 -22.86
CA SER A 131 -5.85 -2.52 -24.27
C SER A 131 -4.54 -3.23 -24.62
N SER A 132 -3.53 -3.17 -23.75
CA SER A 132 -2.24 -3.81 -23.95
C SER A 132 -2.17 -5.25 -23.43
N VAL A 133 -3.21 -5.75 -22.76
CA VAL A 133 -3.22 -7.07 -22.10
C VAL A 133 -3.18 -8.19 -23.13
N SER A 134 -2.23 -9.13 -22.96
CA SER A 134 -2.14 -10.33 -23.79
C SER A 134 -3.33 -11.27 -23.54
N THR A 135 -3.96 -11.68 -24.63
CA THR A 135 -5.16 -12.56 -24.61
C THR A 135 -4.83 -14.03 -24.86
N THR A 136 -3.62 -14.33 -25.34
CA THR A 136 -3.19 -15.70 -25.65
C THR A 136 -1.80 -15.98 -25.11
N PHE A 137 -1.44 -17.25 -24.97
CA PHE A 137 -0.11 -17.65 -24.52
C PHE A 137 0.97 -17.19 -25.50
N ARG A 138 0.69 -17.26 -26.82
CA ARG A 138 1.58 -16.76 -27.88
C ARG A 138 1.93 -15.28 -27.68
N GLN A 139 0.92 -14.44 -27.47
CA GLN A 139 1.12 -13.00 -27.18
C GLN A 139 1.91 -12.78 -25.90
N THR A 140 1.62 -13.56 -24.85
CA THR A 140 2.32 -13.48 -23.56
C THR A 140 3.82 -13.77 -23.72
N VAL A 141 4.16 -14.83 -24.45
CA VAL A 141 5.54 -15.24 -24.72
C VAL A 141 6.27 -14.20 -25.58
N GLU A 142 5.62 -13.71 -26.63
CA GLU A 142 6.17 -12.67 -27.51
C GLU A 142 6.46 -11.38 -26.72
N LYS A 143 5.48 -10.92 -25.93
CA LYS A 143 5.62 -9.73 -25.10
C LYS A 143 6.74 -9.90 -24.09
N TYR A 144 6.78 -11.02 -23.36
CA TYR A 144 7.89 -11.32 -22.42
C TYR A 144 9.27 -11.21 -23.10
N ARG A 145 9.44 -11.85 -24.26
CA ARG A 145 10.72 -11.83 -24.99
C ARG A 145 11.08 -10.42 -25.46
N SER A 146 10.11 -9.69 -26.00
CA SER A 146 10.33 -8.32 -26.48
C SER A 146 10.69 -7.35 -25.36
N THR A 147 10.13 -7.54 -24.15
CA THR A 147 10.36 -6.67 -23.00
C THR A 147 11.67 -7.01 -22.29
N HIS A 148 11.99 -8.29 -22.13
CA HIS A 148 13.09 -8.74 -21.26
C HIS A 148 14.32 -9.27 -22.01
N GLY A 149 14.21 -9.56 -23.31
CA GLY A 149 15.33 -10.06 -24.11
C GLY A 149 15.81 -11.46 -23.70
N ARG A 150 14.94 -12.25 -23.05
CA ARG A 150 15.21 -13.64 -22.61
C ARG A 150 13.99 -14.53 -22.88
N HIS A 151 14.22 -15.84 -22.97
CA HIS A 151 13.14 -16.82 -22.92
C HIS A 151 12.42 -16.78 -21.56
N PRO A 152 11.11 -17.03 -21.46
CA PRO A 152 10.46 -17.22 -20.16
C PRO A 152 11.09 -18.38 -19.36
N PRO A 153 11.02 -18.41 -18.02
CA PRO A 153 11.62 -19.48 -17.22
C PRO A 153 10.94 -20.84 -17.46
N PRO A 154 11.59 -21.97 -17.13
CA PRO A 154 10.90 -23.25 -17.14
C PRO A 154 9.62 -23.24 -16.29
N GLY A 155 8.58 -23.95 -16.73
CA GLY A 155 7.27 -23.95 -16.07
C GLY A 155 6.36 -22.76 -16.40
N PHE A 156 6.77 -21.87 -17.31
CA PHE A 156 5.98 -20.70 -17.73
C PHE A 156 4.58 -21.04 -18.26
N LYS A 157 4.47 -22.16 -18.98
CA LYS A 157 3.19 -22.68 -19.49
C LYS A 157 2.23 -23.08 -18.36
N ASP A 158 2.76 -23.74 -17.33
CA ASP A 158 1.97 -24.15 -16.17
C ASP A 158 1.50 -22.95 -15.35
N TRP A 159 2.38 -21.96 -15.21
CA TRP A 159 2.03 -20.66 -14.63
C TRP A 159 0.94 -19.93 -15.42
N TYR A 160 1.02 -19.89 -16.76
CA TYR A 160 -0.01 -19.26 -17.59
C TYR A 160 -1.37 -19.94 -17.41
N LYS A 161 -1.43 -21.28 -17.43
CA LYS A 161 -2.67 -22.02 -17.15
C LYS A 161 -3.20 -21.73 -15.76
N PHE A 162 -2.32 -21.73 -14.75
CA PHE A 162 -2.68 -21.42 -13.36
C PHE A 162 -3.28 -20.01 -13.21
N ALA A 163 -2.72 -19.02 -13.92
CA ALA A 163 -3.24 -17.65 -13.95
C ALA A 163 -4.60 -17.54 -14.64
N ARG A 164 -4.78 -18.22 -15.78
CA ARG A 164 -6.06 -18.27 -16.49
C ARG A 164 -7.15 -18.94 -15.69
N GLU A 165 -6.88 -20.10 -15.08
CA GLU A 165 -7.80 -20.82 -14.19
C GLU A 165 -8.27 -19.98 -12.99
N ARG A 166 -7.49 -18.99 -12.58
CA ARG A 166 -7.80 -18.03 -11.49
C ARG A 166 -8.45 -16.73 -11.96
N ASN A 167 -8.72 -16.59 -13.25
CA ASN A 167 -9.27 -15.39 -13.86
C ASN A 167 -8.41 -14.15 -13.58
N VAL A 168 -7.08 -14.25 -13.60
CA VAL A 168 -6.22 -13.06 -13.49
C VAL A 168 -6.47 -12.15 -14.68
N PHE A 169 -6.74 -10.87 -14.40
CA PHE A 169 -7.05 -9.90 -15.44
C PHE A 169 -5.87 -9.64 -16.37
N ASN A 170 -4.75 -9.14 -15.81
CA ASN A 170 -3.56 -8.84 -16.58
C ASN A 170 -2.46 -9.87 -16.32
N ILE A 171 -2.25 -10.73 -17.32
CA ILE A 171 -1.23 -11.77 -17.32
C ILE A 171 0.17 -11.28 -17.74
N ASP A 172 0.34 -9.98 -18.02
CA ASP A 172 1.64 -9.39 -18.34
C ASP A 172 2.21 -8.52 -17.21
N ASP A 173 1.43 -8.20 -16.17
CA ASP A 173 1.80 -7.22 -15.14
C ASP A 173 2.72 -7.79 -14.05
N PHE A 174 3.95 -8.10 -14.42
CA PHE A 174 4.97 -8.67 -13.53
C PHE A 174 6.29 -7.90 -13.58
N GLN A 175 6.25 -6.66 -14.06
CA GLN A 175 7.45 -5.83 -14.23
C GLN A 175 8.20 -5.61 -12.91
N GLN A 176 7.50 -5.46 -11.79
CA GLN A 176 8.11 -5.33 -10.45
C GLN A 176 9.03 -6.52 -10.11
N ILE A 177 8.61 -7.76 -10.43
CA ILE A 177 9.45 -8.96 -10.24
C ILE A 177 10.74 -8.82 -11.04
N MET A 178 10.63 -8.39 -12.30
CA MET A 178 11.77 -8.26 -13.19
C MET A 178 12.70 -7.11 -12.79
N ASP A 179 12.17 -6.03 -12.24
CA ASP A 179 12.95 -4.90 -11.72
C ASP A 179 13.74 -5.29 -10.46
N ASP A 180 13.17 -6.14 -9.63
CA ASP A 180 13.82 -6.63 -8.41
C ASP A 180 14.89 -7.68 -8.69
N LEU A 181 14.65 -8.57 -9.65
CA LEU A 181 15.55 -9.68 -9.95
C LEU A 181 16.66 -9.33 -10.94
N ARG A 182 16.49 -8.30 -11.80
CA ARG A 182 17.50 -7.98 -12.82
C ARG A 182 18.92 -7.73 -12.26
N PRO A 183 19.15 -7.03 -11.13
CA PRO A 183 20.51 -6.78 -10.68
C PRO A 183 21.25 -8.08 -10.32
N PHE A 184 20.52 -9.11 -9.89
CA PHE A 184 21.10 -10.40 -9.52
C PHE A 184 21.64 -11.21 -10.70
N TRP A 185 21.28 -10.89 -11.94
CA TRP A 185 21.89 -11.54 -13.12
C TRP A 185 23.39 -11.24 -13.24
N SER A 186 23.88 -10.17 -12.61
CA SER A 186 25.31 -9.88 -12.54
C SER A 186 26.04 -10.62 -11.40
N VAL A 187 25.34 -11.46 -10.62
CA VAL A 187 25.88 -12.23 -9.49
C VAL A 187 25.88 -13.71 -9.85
N ASN A 188 26.87 -14.48 -9.38
CA ASN A 188 26.90 -15.92 -9.62
C ASN A 188 25.70 -16.60 -8.95
N ALA A 189 25.08 -17.56 -9.64
CA ALA A 189 23.93 -18.29 -9.11
C ALA A 189 24.24 -18.98 -7.78
N SER A 190 25.43 -19.58 -7.66
CA SER A 190 25.95 -20.17 -6.42
C SER A 190 26.01 -19.19 -5.26
N ASP A 191 26.47 -17.96 -5.49
CA ASP A 191 26.61 -16.96 -4.43
C ASP A 191 25.22 -16.55 -3.89
N ILE A 192 24.22 -16.46 -4.78
CA ILE A 192 22.82 -16.21 -4.40
C ILE A 192 22.30 -17.35 -3.52
N ARG A 193 22.57 -18.62 -3.89
CA ARG A 193 22.18 -19.79 -3.09
C ARG A 193 22.86 -19.78 -1.72
N ILE A 194 24.17 -19.52 -1.65
CA ILE A 194 24.93 -19.43 -0.40
C ILE A 194 24.33 -18.38 0.54
N HIS A 195 24.07 -17.17 0.04
CA HIS A 195 23.45 -16.12 0.85
C HIS A 195 22.08 -16.57 1.36
N ALA A 196 21.19 -17.07 0.50
CA ALA A 196 19.85 -17.46 0.88
C ALA A 196 19.81 -18.63 1.90
N ALA A 197 20.70 -19.62 1.74
CA ALA A 197 20.81 -20.78 2.62
C ALA A 197 21.19 -20.39 4.06
N HIS A 198 22.10 -19.43 4.23
CA HIS A 198 22.73 -19.14 5.52
C HIS A 198 22.28 -17.81 6.16
N MET A 199 21.51 -16.96 5.48
CA MET A 199 21.07 -15.65 6.00
C MET A 199 20.29 -15.74 7.32
N ALA A 200 19.56 -16.83 7.52
CA ALA A 200 18.78 -17.06 8.74
C ALA A 200 19.59 -17.67 9.90
N GLU A 201 20.86 -18.03 9.73
CA GLU A 201 21.66 -18.63 10.82
C GLU A 201 21.81 -17.69 12.01
N ASN A 202 21.90 -16.38 11.77
CA ASN A 202 22.04 -15.38 12.83
C ASN A 202 20.72 -14.65 13.13
N PRO A 203 20.00 -15.00 14.21
CA PRO A 203 18.68 -14.44 14.50
C PRO A 203 18.69 -12.92 14.75
N LYS A 204 19.85 -12.33 15.09
CA LYS A 204 19.98 -10.88 15.34
C LYS A 204 19.69 -10.04 14.10
N PHE A 205 19.80 -10.61 12.90
CA PHE A 205 19.53 -9.90 11.65
C PHE A 205 18.07 -10.05 11.20
N GLY A 206 17.24 -10.82 11.91
CA GLY A 206 15.79 -10.86 11.68
C GLY A 206 15.37 -11.45 10.34
N ALA A 207 16.09 -12.45 9.82
CA ALA A 207 15.69 -13.20 8.64
C ALA A 207 15.13 -14.58 9.01
N ALA A 208 14.18 -15.08 8.23
CA ALA A 208 13.79 -16.49 8.16
C ALA A 208 14.33 -17.10 6.86
N ALA A 209 14.50 -18.41 6.80
CA ALA A 209 14.79 -19.12 5.54
C ALA A 209 13.78 -20.24 5.34
N ILE A 210 13.16 -20.29 4.16
CA ILE A 210 12.23 -21.35 3.74
C ILE A 210 12.95 -22.19 2.68
N SER A 211 13.15 -23.48 2.96
CA SER A 211 13.83 -24.40 2.05
C SER A 211 12.82 -25.30 1.35
N ILE A 212 12.77 -25.23 0.01
CA ILE A 212 11.98 -26.10 -0.85
C ILE A 212 12.90 -27.18 -1.42
N ARG A 213 12.53 -28.45 -1.24
CA ARG A 213 13.19 -29.60 -1.86
C ARG A 213 12.17 -30.58 -2.40
N LYS A 214 12.36 -31.08 -3.62
CA LYS A 214 11.51 -32.09 -4.26
C LYS A 214 10.03 -31.71 -4.18
N HIS A 215 9.75 -30.45 -4.52
CA HIS A 215 8.40 -29.86 -4.54
C HIS A 215 7.68 -29.85 -3.18
N LYS A 216 8.42 -29.78 -2.08
CA LYS A 216 7.90 -29.69 -0.70
C LYS A 216 8.72 -28.73 0.13
N VAL A 217 8.08 -28.09 1.11
CA VAL A 217 8.80 -27.36 2.15
C VAL A 217 9.53 -28.37 3.03
N ALA A 218 10.86 -28.38 2.93
CA ALA A 218 11.74 -29.28 3.67
C ALA A 218 12.10 -28.74 5.05
N ASN A 219 12.28 -27.42 5.17
CA ASN A 219 12.67 -26.75 6.41
C ASN A 219 12.23 -25.29 6.45
N VAL A 220 12.03 -24.75 7.66
CA VAL A 220 11.84 -23.32 7.90
C VAL A 220 12.71 -22.90 9.09
N LEU A 221 13.82 -22.23 8.83
CA LEU A 221 14.70 -21.67 9.87
C LEU A 221 14.19 -20.31 10.35
N ASN A 222 14.29 -20.07 11.66
CA ASN A 222 13.86 -18.82 12.30
C ASN A 222 12.42 -18.40 11.91
N GLY A 223 11.52 -19.38 11.81
CA GLY A 223 10.14 -19.18 11.39
C GLY A 223 9.36 -18.19 12.27
N SER A 224 8.33 -17.59 11.67
CA SER A 224 7.35 -16.74 12.33
C SER A 224 6.01 -16.83 11.60
N TRP A 225 4.98 -16.17 12.12
CA TRP A 225 3.68 -16.08 11.44
C TRP A 225 3.78 -15.58 9.98
N ARG A 226 4.78 -14.74 9.67
CA ARG A 226 5.04 -14.24 8.31
C ARG A 226 5.46 -15.39 7.38
N SER A 227 6.49 -16.15 7.78
CA SER A 227 6.99 -17.27 6.95
C SER A 227 5.97 -18.40 6.87
N GLU A 228 5.22 -18.66 7.94
CA GLU A 228 4.10 -19.61 7.93
C GLU A 228 3.01 -19.20 6.92
N THR A 229 2.74 -17.91 6.78
CA THR A 229 1.76 -17.42 5.80
C THR A 229 2.31 -17.52 4.38
N MET A 230 3.57 -17.16 4.17
CA MET A 230 4.24 -17.32 2.87
C MET A 230 4.26 -18.79 2.43
N VAL A 231 4.53 -19.72 3.34
CA VAL A 231 4.44 -21.18 3.08
C VAL A 231 3.05 -21.59 2.61
N LYS A 232 1.98 -21.09 3.25
CA LYS A 232 0.60 -21.38 2.81
C LYS A 232 0.32 -20.92 1.38
N VAL A 233 0.87 -19.77 0.99
CA VAL A 233 0.74 -19.27 -0.39
C VAL A 233 1.53 -20.18 -1.35
N ILE A 234 2.77 -20.50 -1.01
CA ILE A 234 3.66 -21.37 -1.81
C ILE A 234 3.04 -22.75 -2.03
N ASP A 235 2.43 -23.35 -1.00
CA ASP A 235 1.82 -24.69 -1.07
C ASP A 235 0.74 -24.81 -2.17
N THR A 236 0.14 -23.70 -2.60
CA THR A 236 -0.87 -23.70 -3.67
C THR A 236 -0.29 -24.06 -5.05
N PHE A 237 1.01 -23.84 -5.27
CA PHE A 237 1.70 -24.10 -6.55
C PHE A 237 3.06 -24.82 -6.39
N ILE A 238 3.42 -25.25 -5.18
CA ILE A 238 4.74 -25.84 -4.85
C ILE A 238 5.15 -27.02 -5.74
N LYS A 239 4.17 -27.77 -6.27
CA LYS A 239 4.38 -28.90 -7.19
C LYS A 239 5.10 -28.52 -8.49
N TYR A 240 5.15 -27.23 -8.83
CA TYR A 240 5.80 -26.71 -10.03
C TYR A 240 7.17 -26.06 -9.76
N LEU A 241 7.54 -25.87 -8.49
CA LEU A 241 8.75 -25.14 -8.14
C LEU A 241 9.98 -26.05 -8.12
N PRO A 242 11.16 -25.56 -8.53
CA PRO A 242 12.42 -26.26 -8.31
C PRO A 242 12.85 -26.20 -6.84
N ASP A 243 13.98 -26.86 -6.54
CA ASP A 243 14.65 -26.72 -5.25
C ASP A 243 15.18 -25.29 -5.09
N MET A 244 14.94 -24.67 -3.94
CA MET A 244 15.41 -23.32 -3.63
C MET A 244 15.43 -23.04 -2.12
N ASP A 245 16.25 -22.08 -1.70
CA ASP A 245 16.20 -21.48 -0.37
C ASP A 245 15.72 -20.03 -0.50
N ILE A 246 14.75 -19.63 0.32
CA ILE A 246 14.12 -18.30 0.28
C ILE A 246 14.39 -17.59 1.59
N ALA A 247 15.28 -16.61 1.59
CA ALA A 247 15.53 -15.76 2.75
C ALA A 247 14.48 -14.64 2.82
N MET A 248 13.69 -14.61 3.90
CA MET A 248 12.59 -13.67 4.09
C MET A 248 12.87 -12.72 5.25
N ASN A 249 12.77 -11.41 5.00
CA ASN A 249 12.83 -10.39 6.03
C ASN A 249 11.66 -10.56 7.00
N ARG A 250 11.95 -10.63 8.31
CA ARG A 250 10.92 -10.68 9.37
C ARG A 250 10.63 -9.33 9.99
N LEU A 251 11.46 -8.32 9.70
CA LEU A 251 11.32 -6.97 10.23
C LEU A 251 10.39 -6.14 9.35
N ASP A 252 9.88 -5.04 9.91
CA ASP A 252 8.96 -4.17 9.19
C ASP A 252 9.70 -3.32 8.12
N GLN A 253 10.96 -2.93 8.37
CA GLN A 253 11.74 -2.07 7.46
C GLN A 253 12.49 -2.86 6.37
N PRO A 254 12.67 -2.28 5.17
CA PRO A 254 13.50 -2.86 4.11
C PRO A 254 15.00 -2.82 4.44
N ARG A 255 15.80 -3.59 3.70
CA ARG A 255 17.11 -4.06 4.18
C ARG A 255 18.27 -3.78 3.24
N VAL A 256 18.08 -3.83 1.93
CA VAL A 256 19.18 -3.79 0.95
C VAL A 256 19.21 -2.44 0.23
N LEU A 257 20.34 -1.75 0.26
CA LEU A 257 20.58 -0.44 -0.37
C LEU A 257 21.89 -0.49 -1.16
N VAL A 258 21.85 -1.00 -2.39
CA VAL A 258 23.04 -0.99 -3.25
C VAL A 258 23.31 0.46 -3.68
N PRO A 259 24.54 1.00 -3.50
CA PRO A 259 24.89 2.33 -4.00
C PRO A 259 24.59 2.47 -5.50
N TRP A 260 24.22 3.67 -5.93
CA TRP A 260 23.71 3.90 -7.28
C TRP A 260 24.72 3.49 -8.35
N GLU A 261 25.98 3.87 -8.18
CA GLU A 261 27.07 3.57 -9.12
C GLU A 261 27.27 2.06 -9.27
N ASP A 262 27.27 1.33 -8.15
CA ASP A 262 27.41 -0.13 -8.13
C ASP A 262 26.20 -0.78 -8.82
N LEU A 263 24.98 -0.31 -8.51
CA LEU A 263 23.75 -0.83 -9.13
C LEU A 263 23.74 -0.58 -10.65
N GLN A 264 24.18 0.58 -11.13
CA GLN A 264 24.27 0.84 -12.58
C GLN A 264 25.27 -0.11 -13.26
N GLU A 265 26.40 -0.40 -12.63
CA GLU A 265 27.35 -1.39 -13.17
C GLU A 265 26.72 -2.78 -13.26
N MET A 266 25.99 -3.21 -12.23
CA MET A 266 25.27 -4.48 -12.22
C MET A 266 24.20 -4.55 -13.31
N LEU A 267 23.42 -3.48 -13.48
CA LEU A 267 22.39 -3.37 -14.52
C LEU A 267 22.99 -3.37 -15.93
N ASN A 268 24.15 -2.74 -16.14
CA ASN A 268 24.85 -2.80 -17.42
C ASN A 268 25.28 -4.23 -17.76
N ARG A 269 25.85 -4.96 -16.79
CA ARG A 269 26.20 -6.38 -16.97
C ARG A 269 24.97 -7.24 -17.25
N GLU A 270 23.85 -7.00 -16.55
CA GLU A 270 22.59 -7.67 -16.85
C GLU A 270 22.16 -7.44 -18.29
N TYR A 271 22.16 -6.19 -18.75
CA TYR A 271 21.76 -5.82 -20.10
C TYR A 271 22.65 -6.47 -21.16
N GLU A 272 23.98 -6.43 -20.97
CA GLU A 272 24.96 -7.05 -21.89
C GLU A 272 24.83 -8.58 -21.95
N SER A 273 24.40 -9.21 -20.86
CA SER A 273 24.20 -10.67 -20.80
C SER A 273 22.86 -11.14 -21.38
N ARG A 274 21.99 -10.25 -21.85
CA ARG A 274 20.68 -10.63 -22.41
C ARG A 274 20.86 -11.45 -23.68
N ALA A 275 20.30 -12.67 -23.65
CA ALA A 275 20.36 -13.58 -24.77
C ALA A 275 19.11 -14.46 -24.85
N MET A 276 18.78 -14.86 -26.07
CA MET A 276 17.77 -15.87 -26.39
C MET A 276 18.43 -16.99 -27.21
N PRO A 277 19.18 -17.91 -26.57
CA PRO A 277 19.81 -19.02 -27.29
C PRO A 277 18.73 -19.88 -27.98
N PRO A 278 18.98 -20.36 -29.21
CA PRO A 278 17.99 -21.17 -29.93
C PRO A 278 17.76 -22.54 -29.27
N GLU A 279 18.78 -23.07 -28.60
CA GLU A 279 18.73 -24.33 -27.87
C GLU A 279 18.75 -24.04 -26.37
N VAL A 280 17.60 -24.23 -25.72
CA VAL A 280 17.44 -24.13 -24.26
C VAL A 280 16.64 -25.32 -23.74
N MET A 281 16.90 -25.69 -22.48
CA MET A 281 16.16 -26.73 -21.78
C MET A 281 14.96 -26.14 -21.04
N ASP A 282 13.76 -26.66 -21.28
CA ASP A 282 12.53 -26.31 -20.54
C ASP A 282 12.42 -27.15 -19.25
N SER A 283 13.48 -27.13 -18.43
CA SER A 283 13.55 -27.82 -17.14
C SER A 283 14.65 -27.21 -16.27
N PHE A 284 14.42 -27.16 -14.95
CA PHE A 284 15.44 -26.73 -13.98
C PHE A 284 16.51 -27.80 -13.76
N THR A 285 17.73 -27.37 -13.42
CA THR A 285 18.83 -28.27 -13.04
C THR A 285 18.53 -28.91 -11.68
N VAL A 286 18.68 -30.23 -11.59
CA VAL A 286 18.46 -31.01 -10.36
C VAL A 286 19.76 -31.15 -9.56
N ASP A 287 19.63 -31.35 -8.24
CA ASP A 287 20.74 -31.65 -7.33
C ASP A 287 21.90 -30.63 -7.36
N GLN A 288 21.56 -29.33 -7.46
CA GLN A 288 22.55 -28.25 -7.44
C GLN A 288 23.18 -28.10 -6.03
N SER A 289 24.43 -27.64 -5.98
CA SER A 289 25.15 -27.40 -4.72
C SER A 289 24.79 -26.07 -4.07
N GLU A 290 25.36 -25.82 -2.88
CA GLU A 290 25.20 -24.56 -2.11
C GLU A 290 23.78 -24.25 -1.63
N PHE A 291 22.92 -25.27 -1.61
CA PHE A 291 21.67 -25.25 -0.89
C PHE A 291 21.90 -25.65 0.58
N LEU A 292 21.04 -25.17 1.47
CA LEU A 292 21.09 -25.53 2.90
C LEU A 292 20.97 -27.05 3.07
N ASP A 293 21.97 -27.65 3.73
CA ASP A 293 21.98 -29.06 4.12
C ASP A 293 21.43 -29.24 5.53
N PHE A 294 20.16 -29.67 5.61
CA PHE A 294 19.47 -29.94 6.86
C PHE A 294 19.80 -31.32 7.47
N THR A 295 20.70 -32.10 6.87
CA THR A 295 21.21 -33.34 7.47
C THR A 295 22.31 -33.10 8.50
N ILE A 296 22.87 -31.89 8.52
CA ILE A 296 23.92 -31.46 9.45
C ILE A 296 23.27 -30.88 10.71
N GLU A 297 23.41 -31.56 11.85
CA GLU A 297 22.77 -31.15 13.11
C GLU A 297 23.53 -30.03 13.84
N ASP A 298 24.87 -30.06 13.86
CA ASP A 298 25.70 -29.00 14.43
C ASP A 298 26.19 -28.07 13.31
N PRO A 299 25.79 -26.79 13.28
CA PRO A 299 26.28 -25.82 12.29
C PRO A 299 27.81 -25.68 12.23
N LYS A 300 28.55 -26.10 13.27
CA LYS A 300 30.02 -26.10 13.27
C LYS A 300 30.63 -27.19 12.39
N ASP A 301 29.88 -28.27 12.16
CA ASP A 301 30.29 -29.40 11.34
C ASP A 301 29.92 -29.19 9.86
N ASP A 302 29.22 -28.10 9.55
CA ASP A 302 28.82 -27.74 8.19
C ASP A 302 30.00 -27.16 7.39
N PRO A 303 30.50 -27.87 6.36
CA PRO A 303 31.62 -27.41 5.55
C PRO A 303 31.22 -26.37 4.50
N SER A 304 29.95 -25.98 4.40
CA SER A 304 29.48 -25.03 3.40
C SER A 304 30.14 -23.64 3.54
N THR A 305 30.22 -22.94 2.41
CA THR A 305 30.77 -21.59 2.38
C THR A 305 29.77 -20.60 2.98
N ARG A 306 30.24 -19.65 3.79
CA ARG A 306 29.44 -18.49 4.23
C ARG A 306 30.01 -17.23 3.60
N LEU A 307 29.18 -16.51 2.86
CA LEU A 307 29.49 -15.17 2.36
C LEU A 307 29.03 -14.13 3.37
N ASP A 308 29.79 -13.04 3.50
CA ASP A 308 29.40 -11.92 4.35
C ASP A 308 28.31 -11.08 3.67
N ASP A 309 27.12 -11.06 4.27
CA ASP A 309 25.99 -10.24 3.83
C ASP A 309 26.22 -8.74 4.01
N GLY A 310 27.19 -8.32 4.84
CA GLY A 310 27.50 -6.90 5.05
C GLY A 310 26.48 -6.14 5.90
N TRP A 311 25.77 -6.82 6.81
CA TRP A 311 24.77 -6.21 7.69
C TRP A 311 25.37 -5.23 8.71
N PHE A 312 24.77 -4.05 8.84
CA PHE A 312 25.06 -3.09 9.91
C PHE A 312 23.79 -2.46 10.49
N PHE A 313 23.82 -2.20 11.80
CA PHE A 313 22.68 -1.69 12.57
C PHE A 313 22.62 -0.16 12.54
N ARG A 314 21.43 0.39 12.25
CA ARG A 314 21.16 1.84 12.29
C ARG A 314 19.84 2.22 12.98
N PRO A 315 19.44 1.60 14.11
CA PRO A 315 18.22 1.99 14.80
C PRO A 315 18.31 3.46 15.25
N GLY A 316 17.26 4.23 15.01
CA GLY A 316 17.14 5.63 15.39
C GLY A 316 18.08 6.60 14.67
N GLN A 317 18.79 6.17 13.63
CA GLN A 317 19.67 7.04 12.82
C GLN A 317 18.98 7.49 11.54
N GLN A 318 19.46 8.58 10.95
CA GLN A 318 18.92 9.13 9.70
C GLN A 318 19.19 8.18 8.51
N TYR A 319 18.12 7.60 7.99
CA TYR A 319 18.10 6.67 6.86
C TYR A 319 18.59 7.34 5.58
N MET A 320 18.30 8.63 5.38
CA MET A 320 18.76 9.36 4.20
C MET A 320 20.30 9.44 4.08
N GLU A 321 21.06 9.27 5.17
CA GLU A 321 22.54 9.20 5.11
C GLU A 321 23.06 7.95 4.35
N VAL A 322 22.24 6.90 4.24
CA VAL A 322 22.54 5.71 3.44
C VAL A 322 21.69 5.64 2.18
N ALA A 323 20.40 5.96 2.26
CA ALA A 323 19.48 5.91 1.13
C ALA A 323 19.85 6.87 -0.01
N SER A 324 20.38 8.07 0.30
CA SER A 324 20.82 9.03 -0.71
C SER A 324 21.95 8.48 -1.59
N LYS A 325 22.77 7.53 -1.10
CA LYS A 325 23.85 6.92 -1.89
C LYS A 325 23.32 5.97 -2.97
N ALA A 326 22.12 5.44 -2.80
CA ALA A 326 21.42 4.63 -3.78
C ALA A 326 20.66 5.48 -4.82
N CYS A 327 20.71 6.81 -4.70
CA CYS A 327 20.08 7.73 -5.64
C CYS A 327 20.99 8.18 -6.79
N PRO A 328 20.41 8.54 -7.94
CA PRO A 328 21.14 9.16 -9.04
C PRO A 328 21.87 10.44 -8.59
N PRO A 329 23.11 10.71 -9.07
CA PRO A 329 23.87 11.91 -8.71
C PRO A 329 23.12 13.24 -8.94
N GLU A 330 22.27 13.29 -9.95
CA GLU A 330 21.46 14.45 -10.35
C GLU A 330 20.15 14.60 -9.57
N SER A 331 19.77 13.60 -8.78
CA SER A 331 18.53 13.64 -8.00
C SER A 331 18.58 14.69 -6.88
N PRO A 332 17.43 15.24 -6.45
CA PRO A 332 17.37 16.15 -5.29
C PRO A 332 18.07 15.62 -4.03
N ALA A 333 18.11 14.30 -3.80
CA ALA A 333 18.80 13.72 -2.65
C ALA A 333 20.34 13.80 -2.69
N ARG A 334 20.94 14.02 -3.87
CA ARG A 334 22.41 14.13 -4.04
C ARG A 334 22.87 15.45 -4.61
N ALA A 335 22.01 16.15 -5.35
CA ALA A 335 22.28 17.45 -5.93
C ALA A 335 21.80 18.58 -5.01
N ASN A 336 22.32 19.79 -5.23
CA ASN A 336 21.98 20.97 -4.42
C ASN A 336 20.72 21.67 -4.95
N LEU A 337 19.60 20.95 -5.01
CA LEU A 337 18.30 21.49 -5.39
C LEU A 337 17.56 22.02 -4.15
N THR A 338 16.79 23.08 -4.34
CA THR A 338 15.85 23.57 -3.34
C THR A 338 14.62 22.67 -3.25
N ILE A 339 13.92 22.70 -2.11
CA ILE A 339 12.66 21.95 -1.92
C ILE A 339 11.62 22.37 -2.97
N ALA A 340 11.56 23.65 -3.34
CA ALA A 340 10.63 24.14 -4.35
C ALA A 340 10.91 23.57 -5.76
N GLU A 341 12.18 23.42 -6.13
CA GLU A 341 12.59 22.79 -7.39
C GLU A 341 12.23 21.30 -7.41
N ALA A 342 12.44 20.58 -6.30
CA ALA A 342 12.02 19.20 -6.16
C ALA A 342 10.48 19.06 -6.21
N ASP A 343 9.75 19.94 -5.53
CA ASP A 343 8.29 19.97 -5.51
C ASP A 343 7.68 20.15 -6.92
N ALA A 344 8.31 20.96 -7.77
CA ALA A 344 7.86 21.19 -9.15
C ALA A 344 7.84 19.90 -10.02
N LEU A 345 8.65 18.89 -9.65
CA LEU A 345 8.72 17.61 -10.37
C LEU A 345 7.44 16.79 -10.22
N TYR A 346 6.77 16.88 -9.07
CA TYR A 346 5.64 16.00 -8.73
C TYR A 346 4.37 16.70 -8.27
N LYS A 347 4.41 18.03 -8.06
CA LYS A 347 3.22 18.84 -7.74
C LYS A 347 2.72 19.64 -8.93
N ASP A 348 1.41 19.84 -8.97
CA ASP A 348 0.79 20.83 -9.84
C ASP A 348 1.15 22.25 -9.36
N PRO A 349 1.67 23.13 -10.23
CA PRO A 349 2.15 24.45 -9.83
C PRO A 349 1.04 25.37 -9.29
N LEU A 350 -0.21 25.19 -9.75
CA LEU A 350 -1.33 26.04 -9.33
C LEU A 350 -1.82 25.63 -7.93
N SER A 351 -2.20 24.38 -7.76
CA SER A 351 -2.81 23.83 -6.55
C SER A 351 -1.80 23.40 -5.48
N GLY A 352 -0.61 22.95 -5.87
CA GLY A 352 0.34 22.26 -4.97
C GLY A 352 -0.01 20.79 -4.72
N ILE A 353 -1.02 20.23 -5.41
CA ILE A 353 -1.46 18.85 -5.28
C ILE A 353 -0.51 17.91 -6.01
N VAL A 354 -0.32 16.69 -5.48
CA VAL A 354 0.49 15.64 -6.11
C VAL A 354 -0.07 15.24 -7.48
N LYS A 355 0.60 15.65 -8.56
CA LYS A 355 0.29 15.21 -9.94
C LYS A 355 1.01 13.92 -10.35
N ASN A 356 2.15 13.61 -9.71
CA ASN A 356 2.96 12.43 -10.03
C ASN A 356 3.25 11.62 -8.75
N PHE A 357 2.44 10.59 -8.51
CA PHE A 357 2.58 9.73 -7.34
C PHE A 357 3.93 9.01 -7.28
N ASN A 358 4.48 8.61 -8.43
CA ASN A 358 5.74 7.88 -8.46
C ASN A 358 6.91 8.71 -7.92
N LEU A 359 6.93 10.00 -8.22
CA LEU A 359 7.94 10.93 -7.71
C LEU A 359 7.63 11.42 -6.29
N SER A 360 6.36 11.48 -5.88
CA SER A 360 5.99 11.89 -4.52
C SER A 360 6.31 10.84 -3.45
N SER A 361 6.50 9.58 -3.84
CA SER A 361 6.93 8.48 -2.96
C SER A 361 8.40 8.08 -3.17
N ASP A 362 9.14 8.79 -4.03
CA ASP A 362 10.54 8.53 -4.35
C ASP A 362 11.49 9.30 -3.41
N LEU A 363 12.26 8.61 -2.59
CA LEU A 363 13.19 9.23 -1.63
C LEU A 363 14.33 10.00 -2.30
N CYS A 364 14.68 9.71 -3.55
CA CYS A 364 15.62 10.50 -4.32
C CYS A 364 15.05 11.87 -4.70
N THR A 365 13.73 11.99 -4.75
CA THR A 365 13.01 13.25 -5.01
C THR A 365 12.60 13.93 -3.71
N VAL A 366 11.80 13.27 -2.88
CA VAL A 366 11.18 13.89 -1.69
C VAL A 366 12.03 13.77 -0.43
N GLY A 367 13.01 12.87 -0.39
CA GLY A 367 13.82 12.56 0.79
C GLY A 367 14.34 13.81 1.52
N PRO A 368 14.96 14.79 0.85
CA PRO A 368 15.42 16.02 1.49
C PRO A 368 14.32 16.79 2.24
N ALA A 369 13.09 16.79 1.71
CA ALA A 369 11.95 17.51 2.28
C ALA A 369 11.27 16.76 3.43
N ILE A 370 11.39 15.43 3.49
CA ILE A 370 10.67 14.60 4.46
C ILE A 370 11.55 13.82 5.44
N GLN A 371 12.89 13.93 5.33
CA GLN A 371 13.85 13.17 6.13
C GLN A 371 13.61 13.27 7.64
N ASP A 372 13.11 14.40 8.13
CA ASP A 372 12.80 14.63 9.54
C ASP A 372 11.29 14.64 9.85
N LEU A 373 10.46 14.29 8.86
CA LEU A 373 8.99 14.29 8.94
C LEU A 373 8.37 12.89 8.86
N HIS A 374 9.13 11.90 8.40
CA HIS A 374 8.69 10.51 8.30
C HIS A 374 9.46 9.63 9.27
N GLY A 375 8.76 8.92 10.17
CA GLY A 375 9.40 8.32 11.34
C GLY A 375 10.32 7.13 11.02
N MET A 376 10.08 6.41 9.91
CA MET A 376 11.03 5.41 9.41
C MET A 376 12.39 6.06 9.05
N LEU A 377 12.38 7.29 8.54
CA LEU A 377 13.60 7.94 8.06
C LEU A 377 14.51 8.38 9.21
N TYR A 378 13.99 9.00 10.28
CA TYR A 378 14.85 9.52 11.36
C TYR A 378 14.74 8.76 12.69
N SER A 379 13.81 7.82 12.83
CA SER A 379 13.50 7.20 14.13
C SER A 379 13.04 5.74 14.04
N ALA A 380 13.49 4.99 13.03
CA ALA A 380 13.16 3.57 12.91
C ALA A 380 13.70 2.75 14.11
N SER A 381 12.88 1.85 14.66
CA SER A 381 13.22 1.04 15.83
C SER A 381 14.24 -0.06 15.56
N SER A 382 14.24 -0.61 14.35
CA SER A 382 14.90 -1.89 14.02
C SER A 382 15.61 -1.86 12.66
N MET A 383 16.09 -0.70 12.24
CA MET A 383 16.76 -0.55 10.95
C MET A 383 18.09 -1.32 10.92
N ILE A 384 18.21 -2.24 9.97
CA ILE A 384 19.43 -3.01 9.68
C ILE A 384 19.61 -3.00 8.16
N VAL A 385 20.77 -2.56 7.70
CA VAL A 385 21.02 -2.29 6.28
C VAL A 385 22.20 -3.12 5.78
N SER A 386 22.17 -3.47 4.50
CA SER A 386 23.35 -3.91 3.74
C SER A 386 23.50 -3.05 2.47
N HIS A 387 24.75 -2.74 2.10
CA HIS A 387 25.07 -2.16 0.81
C HIS A 387 25.40 -3.23 -0.26
N LYS A 388 25.48 -4.50 0.12
CA LYS A 388 25.70 -5.61 -0.80
C LYS A 388 24.36 -6.08 -1.35
N LEU A 389 24.32 -6.44 -2.62
CA LEU A 389 23.14 -7.07 -3.21
C LEU A 389 23.01 -8.51 -2.68
N VAL A 390 22.09 -8.73 -1.75
CA VAL A 390 21.79 -10.06 -1.15
C VAL A 390 20.31 -10.42 -1.34
N PRO A 391 19.96 -11.70 -1.56
CA PRO A 391 18.62 -12.12 -1.97
C PRO A 391 17.66 -12.24 -0.78
N ILE A 392 17.20 -11.11 -0.24
CA ILE A 392 16.20 -11.08 0.83
C ILE A 392 14.83 -10.63 0.30
N PHE A 393 13.80 -11.38 0.66
CA PHE A 393 12.41 -11.13 0.28
C PHE A 393 11.73 -10.24 1.32
N GLY A 394 11.11 -9.14 0.87
CA GLY A 394 10.45 -8.15 1.72
C GLY A 394 8.99 -7.91 1.34
N GLU A 395 8.14 -7.59 2.33
CA GLU A 395 6.71 -7.31 2.14
C GLU A 395 6.47 -5.91 1.52
N CYS A 396 7.44 -5.01 1.68
CA CYS A 396 7.48 -3.69 1.08
C CYS A 396 8.93 -3.22 0.98
N LYS A 397 9.14 -2.09 0.31
CA LYS A 397 10.41 -1.38 0.29
C LYS A 397 10.24 0.09 -0.06
N VAL A 398 11.27 0.93 0.04
CA VAL A 398 11.24 2.24 -0.65
C VAL A 398 11.92 2.13 -2.01
N ASN A 399 11.76 3.12 -2.88
CA ASN A 399 12.20 3.04 -4.28
C ASN A 399 13.69 2.74 -4.50
N VAL A 400 14.54 3.07 -3.53
CA VAL A 400 15.99 2.84 -3.57
C VAL A 400 16.44 1.47 -3.06
N ASN A 401 15.54 0.71 -2.43
CA ASN A 401 15.89 -0.58 -1.87
C ASN A 401 15.87 -1.71 -2.92
N ASN A 402 16.74 -2.70 -2.73
CA ASN A 402 16.89 -3.85 -3.61
C ASN A 402 16.38 -5.17 -2.99
N ASP A 403 15.58 -5.08 -1.92
CA ASP A 403 14.79 -6.22 -1.44
C ASP A 403 13.90 -6.76 -2.58
N ILE A 404 13.74 -8.09 -2.63
CA ILE A 404 12.86 -8.78 -3.58
C ILE A 404 11.44 -8.70 -3.06
N LEU A 405 10.60 -7.89 -3.72
CA LEU A 405 9.27 -7.58 -3.22
C LEU A 405 8.30 -8.73 -3.45
N PHE A 406 7.59 -9.11 -2.40
CA PHE A 406 6.47 -10.05 -2.47
C PHE A 406 5.20 -9.48 -1.83
N PRO A 407 4.00 -9.98 -2.19
CA PRO A 407 2.76 -9.51 -1.59
C PRO A 407 2.76 -9.75 -0.08
N ALA A 408 2.53 -8.70 0.69
CA ALA A 408 2.58 -8.77 2.14
C ALA A 408 1.70 -9.91 2.70
N ASN A 409 2.22 -10.67 3.65
CA ASN A 409 1.50 -11.80 4.24
C ASN A 409 0.20 -11.38 4.92
N MET A 410 0.12 -10.11 5.37
CA MET A 410 -1.09 -9.59 5.99
C MET A 410 -2.30 -9.64 5.05
N TYR A 411 -2.12 -9.48 3.73
CA TYR A 411 -3.20 -9.56 2.76
C TYR A 411 -3.76 -10.99 2.59
N TYR A 412 -3.02 -12.01 3.02
CA TYR A 412 -3.42 -13.41 2.91
C TYR A 412 -3.85 -14.04 4.26
N ARG A 413 -3.43 -13.48 5.40
CA ARG A 413 -3.54 -14.11 6.73
C ARG A 413 -4.96 -14.28 7.28
N HIS A 414 -5.96 -13.60 6.73
CA HIS A 414 -7.33 -13.50 7.26
C HIS A 414 -7.39 -12.91 8.68
N ASP A 415 -7.11 -11.61 8.79
CA ASP A 415 -7.16 -10.90 10.07
C ASP A 415 -8.24 -9.82 10.00
N VAL A 416 -9.22 -9.88 10.90
CA VAL A 416 -10.39 -8.97 10.93
C VAL A 416 -10.02 -7.48 11.09
N ARG A 417 -8.78 -7.17 11.46
CA ARG A 417 -8.26 -5.80 11.52
C ARG A 417 -7.86 -5.24 10.15
N TYR A 418 -7.72 -6.09 9.14
CA TYR A 418 -7.18 -5.76 7.82
C TYR A 418 -8.02 -6.31 6.66
N ASP A 419 -8.81 -7.37 6.87
CA ASP A 419 -9.72 -7.93 5.87
C ASP A 419 -10.96 -7.04 5.67
N TYR A 420 -11.37 -6.87 4.42
CA TYR A 420 -12.64 -6.22 4.10
C TYR A 420 -13.84 -7.02 4.62
N ASP A 421 -14.78 -6.31 5.25
CA ASP A 421 -16.07 -6.83 5.69
C ASP A 421 -17.15 -5.81 5.28
N PRO A 422 -18.13 -6.20 4.45
CA PRO A 422 -19.18 -5.30 3.94
C PRO A 422 -20.21 -4.90 4.99
N LYS A 423 -20.20 -5.49 6.20
CA LYS A 423 -21.25 -5.33 7.22
C LYS A 423 -21.68 -3.89 7.51
N ASP A 424 -20.74 -2.96 7.59
CA ASP A 424 -20.98 -1.54 7.88
C ASP A 424 -20.76 -0.63 6.65
N ASP A 425 -20.44 -1.20 5.49
CA ASP A 425 -20.08 -0.49 4.25
C ASP A 425 -21.33 -0.14 3.43
N VAL A 426 -22.00 0.93 3.86
CA VAL A 426 -23.22 1.46 3.24
C VAL A 426 -22.97 2.06 1.85
N ASP A 427 -24.05 2.34 1.12
CA ASP A 427 -24.01 3.07 -0.16
C ASP A 427 -23.30 4.43 0.00
N TRP A 428 -22.62 4.89 -1.04
CA TRP A 428 -21.88 6.17 -1.03
C TRP A 428 -22.72 7.36 -0.55
N ARG A 429 -24.00 7.42 -0.96
CA ARG A 429 -24.92 8.51 -0.62
C ARG A 429 -25.24 8.54 0.88
N ASP A 430 -25.27 7.37 1.52
CA ASP A 430 -25.55 7.21 2.95
C ASP A 430 -24.30 7.38 3.85
N LYS A 431 -23.11 7.50 3.25
CA LYS A 431 -21.86 7.73 3.99
C LYS A 431 -21.78 9.15 4.51
N LYS A 432 -21.17 9.31 5.67
CA LYS A 432 -20.82 10.62 6.23
C LYS A 432 -19.80 11.31 5.33
N ASN A 433 -20.03 12.59 5.07
CA ASN A 433 -19.12 13.43 4.28
C ASN A 433 -17.93 13.91 5.13
N ASP A 434 -17.19 12.96 5.70
CA ASP A 434 -16.02 13.19 6.55
C ASP A 434 -14.85 12.28 6.17
N ILE A 435 -13.64 12.67 6.60
CA ILE A 435 -12.43 11.85 6.55
C ILE A 435 -12.21 11.16 7.89
N ILE A 436 -11.89 9.86 7.85
CA ILE A 436 -11.63 9.06 9.07
C ILE A 436 -10.25 8.43 9.08
N TRP A 437 -9.65 8.41 10.27
CA TRP A 437 -8.51 7.56 10.60
C TRP A 437 -8.51 7.18 12.07
N ARG A 438 -8.23 5.90 12.34
CA ARG A 438 -7.95 5.37 13.67
C ARG A 438 -6.68 4.53 13.63
N GLY A 439 -5.75 4.85 14.52
CA GLY A 439 -4.52 4.10 14.65
C GLY A 439 -3.78 4.39 15.94
N VAL A 440 -2.61 3.78 16.06
CA VAL A 440 -1.72 3.92 17.21
C VAL A 440 -0.55 4.83 16.84
N THR A 441 0.19 5.33 17.83
CA THR A 441 1.34 6.23 17.63
C THR A 441 2.57 5.56 17.02
N SER A 442 2.44 4.42 16.33
CA SER A 442 3.54 3.78 15.58
C SER A 442 4.08 4.72 14.50
N GLY A 443 5.17 4.33 13.84
CA GLY A 443 5.79 5.17 12.81
C GLY A 443 7.28 5.41 13.03
N GLY A 444 7.76 5.18 14.25
CA GLY A 444 9.13 5.39 14.69
C GLY A 444 9.21 5.17 16.21
N VAL A 445 10.30 5.58 16.84
CA VAL A 445 10.46 5.58 18.31
C VAL A 445 10.18 6.98 18.84
N GLN A 446 9.13 7.14 19.65
CA GLN A 446 8.69 8.45 20.12
C GLN A 446 9.47 8.89 21.36
N LEU A 447 10.02 10.10 21.31
CA LEU A 447 10.62 10.82 22.42
C LEU A 447 9.85 12.12 22.64
N SER A 448 9.93 12.67 23.86
CA SER A 448 9.37 14.00 24.16
C SER A 448 9.95 15.10 23.25
N SER A 449 11.15 14.90 22.71
CA SER A 449 11.84 15.84 21.83
C SER A 449 11.55 15.69 20.34
N ASN A 450 11.00 14.56 19.88
CA ASN A 450 10.89 14.25 18.44
C ASN A 450 9.46 13.96 17.93
N TRP A 451 8.50 13.75 18.84
CA TRP A 451 7.16 13.29 18.45
C TRP A 451 6.43 14.27 17.53
N ALA A 452 6.69 15.57 17.67
CA ALA A 452 5.96 16.63 16.98
C ALA A 452 6.19 16.61 15.46
N THR A 453 7.32 16.06 15.01
CA THR A 453 7.62 15.97 13.58
C THR A 453 7.14 14.67 12.94
N MET A 454 6.70 13.68 13.73
CA MET A 454 6.26 12.40 13.20
C MET A 454 4.98 12.52 12.35
N HIS A 455 5.02 11.94 11.16
CA HIS A 455 3.91 11.93 10.19
C HIS A 455 2.51 11.61 10.76
N ARG A 456 2.33 10.62 11.65
CA ARG A 456 0.98 10.36 12.21
C ARG A 456 0.53 11.42 13.21
N GLN A 457 1.46 11.92 14.02
CA GLN A 457 1.22 12.95 15.02
C GLN A 457 0.87 14.27 14.34
N ARG A 458 1.59 14.61 13.26
CA ARG A 458 1.29 15.76 12.41
C ARG A 458 -0.09 15.66 11.79
N LEU A 459 -0.49 14.51 11.25
CA LEU A 459 -1.86 14.32 10.74
C LEU A 459 -2.91 14.60 11.83
N VAL A 460 -2.77 13.98 13.00
CA VAL A 460 -3.74 14.14 14.11
C VAL A 460 -3.82 15.61 14.56
N GLN A 461 -2.71 16.34 14.58
CA GLN A 461 -2.71 17.77 14.87
C GLN A 461 -3.35 18.59 13.76
N LEU A 462 -2.98 18.34 12.50
CA LEU A 462 -3.49 19.06 11.34
C LEU A 462 -4.98 18.83 11.10
N SER A 463 -5.57 17.76 11.63
CA SER A 463 -7.01 17.46 11.55
C SER A 463 -7.79 17.87 12.80
N ASN A 464 -7.14 18.48 13.79
CA ASN A 464 -7.78 18.96 15.01
C ASN A 464 -8.08 20.46 14.89
N GLY A 465 -9.36 20.82 14.73
CA GLY A 465 -9.80 22.19 14.51
C GLY A 465 -9.39 23.18 15.62
N THR A 466 -9.38 22.74 16.89
CA THR A 466 -8.90 23.57 18.00
C THR A 466 -7.40 23.85 17.89
N TYR A 467 -6.61 22.81 17.62
CA TYR A 467 -5.16 22.94 17.50
C TYR A 467 -4.78 23.86 16.34
N VAL A 468 -5.34 23.65 15.14
CA VAL A 468 -5.01 24.47 13.96
C VAL A 468 -5.38 25.94 14.16
N LYS A 469 -6.46 26.24 14.91
CA LYS A 469 -6.83 27.61 15.27
C LYS A 469 -5.83 28.24 16.23
N GLU A 470 -5.51 27.56 17.33
CA GLU A 470 -4.59 28.08 18.35
C GLU A 470 -3.16 28.25 17.82
N ALA A 471 -2.73 27.35 16.93
CA ALA A 471 -1.42 27.39 16.30
C ALA A 471 -1.34 28.35 15.09
N GLY A 472 -2.46 28.94 14.66
CA GLY A 472 -2.51 29.82 13.47
C GLY A 472 -2.13 29.11 12.17
N VAL A 473 -2.46 27.82 12.07
CA VAL A 473 -2.19 27.02 10.87
C VAL A 473 -3.12 27.48 9.74
N THR A 474 -2.53 27.74 8.59
CA THR A 474 -3.27 28.04 7.35
C THR A 474 -2.88 27.05 6.27
N ALA A 475 -3.74 26.88 5.27
CA ALA A 475 -3.52 25.99 4.15
C ALA A 475 -3.63 26.72 2.80
N LYS A 476 -2.96 26.17 1.80
CA LYS A 476 -3.15 26.55 0.40
C LYS A 476 -4.28 25.73 -0.19
N ILE A 477 -5.28 26.40 -0.76
CA ILE A 477 -6.39 25.78 -1.50
C ILE A 477 -6.62 26.49 -2.82
N LEU A 478 -7.51 25.96 -3.66
CA LEU A 478 -8.02 26.65 -4.84
C LEU A 478 -9.48 27.08 -4.61
N THR A 479 -9.79 28.34 -4.89
CA THR A 479 -11.17 28.88 -4.89
C THR A 479 -11.65 29.08 -6.32
N GLN A 480 -12.93 28.87 -6.57
CA GLN A 480 -13.53 29.17 -7.86
C GLN A 480 -13.56 30.70 -8.06
N LYS A 481 -13.08 31.16 -9.21
CA LYS A 481 -13.18 32.56 -9.64
C LYS A 481 -14.64 32.92 -9.86
N ARG A 482 -15.05 34.06 -9.30
CA ARG A 482 -16.38 34.61 -9.54
C ARG A 482 -16.45 35.11 -10.99
N ALA A 483 -17.22 34.42 -11.83
CA ALA A 483 -17.37 34.78 -13.23
C ALA A 483 -18.13 36.11 -13.38
N GLY A 484 -17.58 37.04 -14.15
CA GLY A 484 -18.36 38.14 -14.72
C GLY A 484 -19.34 37.58 -15.75
N THR A 485 -20.61 37.45 -15.39
CA THR A 485 -21.79 37.30 -16.28
C THR A 485 -21.80 36.21 -17.37
N THR A 486 -20.84 35.28 -17.43
CA THR A 486 -20.88 34.16 -18.41
C THR A 486 -20.72 32.80 -17.73
N PRO A 487 -21.69 31.87 -17.79
CA PRO A 487 -21.78 30.73 -16.86
C PRO A 487 -21.05 29.45 -17.32
N GLN A 488 -20.10 29.54 -18.27
CA GLN A 488 -19.75 28.35 -19.06
C GLN A 488 -18.44 27.66 -18.71
N ASN A 489 -17.52 28.29 -17.96
CA ASN A 489 -16.26 27.66 -17.52
C ASN A 489 -15.92 28.05 -16.08
N SER A 490 -15.86 27.07 -15.18
CA SER A 490 -15.36 27.24 -13.81
C SER A 490 -13.85 27.34 -13.85
N SER A 491 -13.30 28.50 -13.48
CA SER A 491 -11.86 28.69 -13.35
C SER A 491 -11.47 28.92 -11.91
N TYR A 492 -10.22 28.64 -11.53
CA TYR A 492 -9.77 28.66 -10.13
C TYR A 492 -8.57 29.58 -9.93
N GLU A 493 -8.42 30.06 -8.70
CA GLU A 493 -7.26 30.82 -8.23
C GLU A 493 -6.81 30.36 -6.83
N PRO A 494 -5.50 30.47 -6.52
CA PRO A 494 -4.99 30.01 -5.24
C PRO A 494 -5.33 30.96 -4.10
N VAL A 495 -5.71 30.40 -2.96
CA VAL A 495 -5.83 31.08 -1.67
C VAL A 495 -4.74 30.51 -0.77
N ALA A 496 -3.78 31.35 -0.38
CA ALA A 496 -2.60 30.90 0.37
C ALA A 496 -2.86 30.71 1.88
N ASN A 497 -3.86 31.41 2.43
CA ASN A 497 -4.07 31.54 3.87
C ASN A 497 -5.49 31.06 4.26
N PHE A 498 -5.93 29.91 3.78
CA PHE A 498 -7.21 29.33 4.21
C PHE A 498 -7.12 28.91 5.67
N GLU A 499 -8.06 29.35 6.51
CA GLU A 499 -8.16 28.98 7.92
C GLU A 499 -9.02 27.72 8.08
N PRO A 500 -8.45 26.54 8.41
CA PRO A 500 -9.15 25.27 8.29
C PRO A 500 -9.94 24.84 9.53
N SER A 501 -9.95 25.63 10.60
CA SER A 501 -10.43 25.19 11.93
C SER A 501 -11.86 24.65 11.93
N GLU A 502 -12.80 25.41 11.37
CA GLU A 502 -14.21 25.05 11.34
C GLU A 502 -14.45 23.85 10.43
N PHE A 503 -13.83 23.86 9.24
CA PHE A 503 -13.88 22.76 8.30
C PHE A 503 -13.34 21.45 8.90
N ALA A 504 -12.22 21.50 9.63
CA ALA A 504 -11.64 20.33 10.30
C ALA A 504 -12.57 19.78 11.39
N ASN A 505 -13.21 20.64 12.17
CA ASN A 505 -14.16 20.22 13.21
C ASN A 505 -15.40 19.53 12.63
N GLU A 506 -15.85 19.96 11.45
CA GLU A 506 -17.04 19.41 10.80
C GLU A 506 -16.73 18.12 10.02
N HIS A 507 -15.60 18.07 9.31
CA HIS A 507 -15.33 17.04 8.31
C HIS A 507 -14.20 16.07 8.67
N SER A 508 -13.58 16.15 9.84
CA SER A 508 -12.50 15.22 10.24
C SER A 508 -12.83 14.43 11.50
N ASP A 509 -12.83 13.11 11.37
CA ASP A 509 -12.79 12.18 12.49
C ASP A 509 -11.48 11.39 12.51
N ILE A 510 -10.39 12.06 12.84
CA ILE A 510 -9.05 11.48 12.91
C ILE A 510 -8.57 11.46 14.37
N GLY A 511 -7.92 10.38 14.78
CA GLY A 511 -7.24 10.37 16.08
C GLY A 511 -6.61 9.05 16.48
N PHE A 512 -5.73 9.14 17.48
CA PHE A 512 -5.10 7.98 18.07
C PHE A 512 -6.05 7.24 19.02
N VAL A 513 -6.00 5.90 19.01
CA VAL A 513 -6.77 5.07 19.95
C VAL A 513 -5.93 4.66 21.16
N GLU A 514 -4.62 4.60 21.01
CA GLU A 514 -3.67 4.31 22.07
C GLU A 514 -2.26 4.85 21.77
N ALA A 515 -1.47 5.02 22.82
CA ALA A 515 -0.05 5.35 22.74
C ALA A 515 0.78 4.06 22.69
N TRP A 516 1.77 4.01 21.82
CA TRP A 516 2.67 2.89 21.66
C TRP A 516 4.02 3.33 21.07
N GLY A 517 5.11 2.65 21.44
CA GLY A 517 6.45 2.86 20.87
C GLY A 517 7.33 3.94 21.54
N CYS A 518 6.88 4.55 22.64
CA CYS A 518 7.58 5.68 23.24
C CYS A 518 8.67 5.27 24.24
N VAL A 519 9.72 6.10 24.33
CA VAL A 519 10.84 5.92 25.27
C VAL A 519 11.00 7.16 26.15
N PRO A 520 11.18 7.02 27.48
CA PRO A 520 11.08 5.77 28.25
C PRO A 520 9.62 5.30 28.44
N ASN A 521 8.64 6.19 28.25
CA ASN A 521 7.21 5.88 28.28
C ASN A 521 6.42 6.98 27.56
N CYS A 522 5.13 6.73 27.28
CA CYS A 522 4.27 7.63 26.51
C CYS A 522 3.57 8.73 27.34
N SER A 523 3.91 8.94 28.61
CA SER A 523 3.18 9.88 29.49
C SER A 523 3.23 11.33 29.01
N PHE A 524 4.22 11.71 28.19
CA PHE A 524 4.27 13.05 27.61
C PHE A 524 3.09 13.35 26.68
N TYR A 525 2.43 12.33 26.12
CA TYR A 525 1.23 12.52 25.31
C TYR A 525 -0.02 12.88 26.10
N ASN A 526 -0.05 12.67 27.41
CA ASN A 526 -1.26 12.85 28.24
C ASN A 526 -1.83 14.28 28.18
N ASN A 527 -0.98 15.28 27.90
CA ASN A 527 -1.38 16.68 27.79
C ASN A 527 -1.33 17.20 26.33
N ILE A 528 -1.18 16.30 25.36
CA ILE A 528 -1.00 16.64 23.94
C ILE A 528 -2.17 16.08 23.13
N PHE A 529 -2.49 14.80 23.32
CA PHE A 529 -3.52 14.12 22.53
C PHE A 529 -4.65 13.63 23.41
N SER A 530 -5.87 13.76 22.87
CA SER A 530 -7.04 13.06 23.37
C SER A 530 -7.20 11.75 22.61
N TRP A 531 -7.30 10.64 23.34
CA TRP A 531 -7.49 9.32 22.76
C TRP A 531 -8.93 9.14 22.28
N LYS A 532 -9.12 8.70 21.03
CA LYS A 532 -10.41 8.33 20.45
C LYS A 532 -10.74 6.87 20.79
N PRO A 533 -12.02 6.48 20.83
CA PRO A 533 -12.39 5.08 20.99
C PRO A 533 -11.89 4.24 19.80
N GLN A 534 -11.53 2.99 20.08
CA GLN A 534 -11.24 2.02 19.03
C GLN A 534 -12.50 1.75 18.21
N VAL A 535 -12.35 1.72 16.89
CA VAL A 535 -13.41 1.36 15.95
C VAL A 535 -12.99 0.13 15.15
N PRO A 536 -13.91 -0.82 14.87
CA PRO A 536 -13.66 -1.87 13.89
C PRO A 536 -13.30 -1.29 12.51
N LEU A 537 -12.57 -2.04 11.69
CA LEU A 537 -12.22 -1.62 10.32
C LEU A 537 -13.48 -1.32 9.50
N THR A 538 -14.44 -2.25 9.48
CA THR A 538 -15.70 -2.11 8.74
C THR A 538 -16.48 -0.84 9.12
N SER A 539 -16.46 -0.42 10.39
CA SER A 539 -17.14 0.79 10.83
C SER A 539 -16.51 2.08 10.31
N GLN A 540 -15.25 2.05 9.86
CA GLN A 540 -14.62 3.20 9.19
C GLN A 540 -15.20 3.43 7.79
N PHE A 541 -15.76 2.40 7.16
CA PHE A 541 -16.39 2.51 5.84
C PHE A 541 -17.70 3.29 5.86
N LYS A 542 -18.14 3.80 7.01
CA LYS A 542 -19.26 4.76 7.10
C LYS A 542 -18.88 6.18 6.66
N SER A 543 -17.59 6.47 6.51
CA SER A 543 -17.07 7.74 6.03
C SER A 543 -16.79 7.69 4.53
N ARG A 544 -17.03 8.80 3.83
CA ARG A 544 -16.74 8.91 2.38
C ARG A 544 -15.25 8.84 2.10
N TYR A 545 -14.39 9.36 2.99
CA TYR A 545 -12.95 9.45 2.75
C TYR A 545 -12.14 8.66 3.79
N LEU A 546 -11.24 7.81 3.31
CA LEU A 546 -10.34 6.98 4.13
C LEU A 546 -8.90 7.36 3.86
N ILE A 547 -8.18 7.90 4.86
CA ILE A 547 -6.76 8.21 4.70
C ILE A 547 -5.88 7.04 5.17
N ASP A 548 -5.02 6.56 4.29
CA ASP A 548 -4.01 5.54 4.57
C ASP A 548 -2.63 6.17 4.72
N ILE A 549 -1.96 5.80 5.80
CA ILE A 549 -0.72 6.42 6.24
C ILE A 549 0.20 5.35 6.80
N ASP A 550 1.45 5.43 6.40
CA ASP A 550 2.53 4.56 6.84
C ASP A 550 2.62 4.45 8.36
N GLY A 551 3.09 3.29 8.83
CA GLY A 551 3.47 3.04 10.22
C GLY A 551 4.98 2.89 10.31
N HIS A 552 5.44 1.85 11.02
CA HIS A 552 6.86 1.45 10.93
C HIS A 552 7.29 1.08 9.51
N SER A 553 6.30 0.76 8.67
CA SER A 553 6.37 0.32 7.30
C SER A 553 5.02 0.62 6.62
N PHE A 554 4.75 0.02 5.46
CA PHE A 554 3.44 0.11 4.78
C PHE A 554 2.24 -0.23 5.70
N SER A 555 1.04 0.19 5.29
CA SER A 555 -0.20 -0.07 6.01
C SER A 555 -0.96 -1.26 5.42
N GLY A 556 -1.08 -2.34 6.19
CA GLY A 556 -1.87 -3.52 5.78
C GLY A 556 -3.38 -3.29 5.63
N ARG A 557 -3.90 -2.08 5.92
CA ARG A 557 -5.32 -1.74 5.73
C ARG A 557 -5.67 -1.39 4.28
N TRP A 558 -4.65 -1.13 3.45
CA TRP A 558 -4.83 -0.52 2.14
C TRP A 558 -5.72 -1.33 1.20
N HIS A 559 -5.58 -2.66 1.17
CA HIS A 559 -6.45 -3.54 0.39
C HIS A 559 -7.93 -3.34 0.75
N ALA A 560 -8.28 -3.40 2.04
CA ALA A 560 -9.66 -3.26 2.47
C ALA A 560 -10.23 -1.85 2.25
N PHE A 561 -9.38 -0.81 2.30
CA PHE A 561 -9.79 0.55 1.96
C PHE A 561 -10.20 0.64 0.49
N LEU A 562 -9.37 0.10 -0.42
CA LEU A 562 -9.70 0.05 -1.84
C LEU A 562 -10.94 -0.81 -2.13
N GLN A 563 -11.15 -1.91 -1.39
CA GLN A 563 -12.34 -2.76 -1.56
C GLN A 563 -13.64 -2.12 -1.06
N SER A 564 -13.57 -1.11 -0.18
CA SER A 564 -14.75 -0.46 0.39
C SER A 564 -15.48 0.42 -0.64
N LYS A 565 -16.71 0.84 -0.30
CA LYS A 565 -17.46 1.83 -1.08
C LYS A 565 -16.95 3.27 -0.85
N SER A 566 -15.83 3.47 -0.14
CA SER A 566 -15.27 4.80 0.22
C SER A 566 -14.05 5.16 -0.64
N LEU A 567 -13.73 6.45 -0.72
CA LEU A 567 -12.57 6.96 -1.45
C LEU A 567 -11.29 6.86 -0.59
N GLY A 568 -10.30 6.11 -1.07
CA GLY A 568 -8.98 6.02 -0.45
C GLY A 568 -8.08 7.21 -0.81
N LEU A 569 -7.50 7.85 0.21
CA LEU A 569 -6.42 8.83 0.12
C LEU A 569 -5.14 8.20 0.67
N LYS A 570 -4.01 8.20 -0.07
CA LYS A 570 -2.78 7.50 0.33
C LYS A 570 -1.59 8.44 0.47
N ALA A 571 -1.04 8.52 1.68
CA ALA A 571 0.25 9.14 1.99
C ALA A 571 1.26 8.05 2.35
N THR A 572 2.18 7.74 1.43
CA THR A 572 3.18 6.68 1.63
C THR A 572 4.51 7.01 0.98
N ILE A 573 5.59 6.43 1.51
CA ILE A 573 6.91 6.32 0.84
C ILE A 573 7.21 4.88 0.39
N PHE A 574 6.38 3.91 0.77
CA PHE A 574 6.61 2.51 0.47
C PHE A 574 6.07 2.12 -0.89
N ARG A 575 6.77 1.15 -1.48
CA ARG A 575 6.42 0.38 -2.65
C ARG A 575 5.95 -1.00 -2.23
N GLU A 576 4.84 -1.42 -2.83
CA GLU A 576 4.21 -2.71 -2.62
C GLU A 576 3.95 -3.40 -3.96
N TRP A 577 3.72 -4.72 -3.93
CA TRP A 577 3.58 -5.56 -5.13
C TRP A 577 2.48 -5.08 -6.11
N HIS A 578 1.46 -4.39 -5.58
CA HIS A 578 0.30 -3.93 -6.33
C HIS A 578 0.48 -2.57 -7.01
N ASP A 579 1.58 -1.86 -6.76
CA ASP A 579 1.78 -0.51 -7.29
C ASP A 579 1.90 -0.46 -8.82
N SER A 580 2.25 -1.58 -9.47
CA SER A 580 2.23 -1.68 -10.93
C SER A 580 0.81 -1.77 -11.51
N ARG A 581 -0.19 -2.08 -10.67
CA ARG A 581 -1.60 -2.29 -11.04
C ARG A 581 -2.49 -1.12 -10.66
N LEU A 582 -2.07 -0.26 -9.72
CA LEU A 582 -2.89 0.84 -9.21
C LEU A 582 -2.52 2.18 -9.85
N PHE A 583 -3.53 2.93 -10.29
CA PHE A 583 -3.37 4.21 -10.95
C PHE A 583 -3.87 5.32 -10.02
N ALA A 584 -2.94 6.18 -9.57
CA ALA A 584 -3.30 7.40 -8.85
C ALA A 584 -4.23 8.26 -9.72
N TRP A 585 -5.19 8.95 -9.09
CA TRP A 585 -6.25 9.73 -9.75
C TRP A 585 -7.25 8.91 -10.56
N ARG A 586 -7.25 7.58 -10.39
CA ARG A 586 -8.30 6.68 -10.89
C ARG A 586 -8.78 5.73 -9.81
N HIS A 587 -7.85 5.04 -9.15
CA HIS A 587 -8.17 4.07 -8.09
C HIS A 587 -8.05 4.66 -6.68
N PHE A 588 -7.30 5.76 -6.52
CA PHE A 588 -7.10 6.44 -5.24
C PHE A 588 -6.57 7.88 -5.45
N VAL A 589 -6.60 8.68 -4.39
CA VAL A 589 -6.02 10.04 -4.37
C VAL A 589 -4.67 10.02 -3.64
N PRO A 590 -3.56 10.41 -4.30
CA PRO A 590 -2.27 10.54 -3.62
C PRO A 590 -2.24 11.79 -2.72
N VAL A 591 -1.58 11.67 -1.57
CA VAL A 591 -1.41 12.76 -0.59
C VAL A 591 0.09 12.96 -0.33
N ASP A 592 0.55 14.22 -0.29
CA ASP A 592 1.94 14.52 0.08
C ASP A 592 2.21 14.08 1.53
N ASN A 593 3.37 13.46 1.76
CA ASN A 593 3.78 13.03 3.11
C ASN A 593 3.93 14.19 4.11
N ARG A 594 3.98 15.46 3.65
CA ARG A 594 3.93 16.68 4.47
C ARG A 594 2.52 17.11 4.81
N TYR A 595 1.50 16.64 4.10
CA TYR A 595 0.08 16.99 4.20
C TYR A 595 -0.25 18.45 3.88
N ASP A 596 0.61 19.13 3.12
CA ASP A 596 0.40 20.52 2.70
C ASP A 596 -0.63 20.67 1.57
N ASP A 597 -1.07 19.55 0.99
CA ASP A 597 -2.16 19.47 0.02
C ASP A 597 -3.48 18.93 0.61
N LEU A 598 -3.51 18.46 1.86
CA LEU A 598 -4.66 17.78 2.46
C LEU A 598 -5.94 18.61 2.41
N TYR A 599 -5.88 19.89 2.79
CA TYR A 599 -7.06 20.77 2.75
C TYR A 599 -7.48 21.15 1.34
N SER A 600 -6.53 21.23 0.40
CA SER A 600 -6.85 21.45 -1.03
C SER A 600 -7.65 20.28 -1.59
N LEU A 601 -7.27 19.05 -1.22
CA LEU A 601 -8.00 17.82 -1.58
C LEU A 601 -9.39 17.77 -0.95
N LEU A 602 -9.47 17.97 0.37
CA LEU A 602 -10.74 17.84 1.09
C LEU A 602 -11.75 18.93 0.66
N THR A 603 -11.32 20.18 0.55
CA THR A 603 -12.21 21.26 0.11
C THR A 603 -12.67 21.07 -1.34
N TYR A 604 -11.86 20.46 -2.22
CA TYR A 604 -12.29 20.10 -3.57
C TYR A 604 -13.45 19.10 -3.57
N PHE A 605 -13.30 17.97 -2.85
CA PHE A 605 -14.33 16.92 -2.86
C PHE A 605 -15.57 17.27 -2.04
N ILE A 606 -15.39 17.90 -0.87
CA ILE A 606 -16.47 18.23 0.08
C ILE A 606 -17.17 19.54 -0.28
N GLY A 607 -16.44 20.49 -0.87
CA GLY A 607 -16.87 21.88 -1.05
C GLY A 607 -16.56 22.77 0.15
N TYR A 608 -16.61 24.09 -0.04
CA TYR A 608 -16.49 25.08 1.03
C TYR A 608 -17.19 26.38 0.66
N GLY A 609 -17.84 27.00 1.65
CA GLY A 609 -18.41 28.34 1.53
C GLY A 609 -19.65 28.40 0.63
N SER A 610 -20.02 29.62 0.25
CA SER A 610 -21.21 29.91 -0.58
C SER A 610 -20.85 30.81 -1.76
N PRO A 611 -21.53 30.69 -2.90
CA PRO A 611 -21.40 31.65 -4.00
C PRO A 611 -21.70 33.10 -3.56
N ASN A 612 -22.52 33.28 -2.52
CA ASN A 612 -22.97 34.60 -2.06
C ASN A 612 -22.22 35.08 -0.80
N MET A 613 -21.35 36.09 -0.97
CA MET A 613 -20.42 36.56 0.06
C MET A 613 -21.09 37.29 1.24
N GLU A 614 -22.27 37.89 1.01
CA GLU A 614 -22.98 38.64 2.06
C GLU A 614 -23.36 37.73 3.24
N HIS A 615 -23.82 36.50 2.95
CA HIS A 615 -24.14 35.52 4.00
C HIS A 615 -22.90 35.07 4.78
N ALA A 616 -21.75 34.91 4.13
CA ALA A 616 -20.52 34.47 4.79
C ALA A 616 -19.98 35.52 5.78
N LEU A 617 -20.06 36.81 5.41
CA LEU A 617 -19.67 37.92 6.27
C LEU A 617 -20.62 38.07 7.48
N GLU A 618 -21.92 37.88 7.28
CA GLU A 618 -22.91 37.92 8.36
C GLU A 618 -22.78 36.75 9.33
N ALA A 619 -22.36 35.58 8.85
CA ALA A 619 -22.12 34.39 9.66
C ALA A 619 -20.80 34.41 10.45
N GLY A 620 -19.90 35.37 10.15
CA GLY A 620 -18.59 35.44 10.78
C GLY A 620 -17.62 34.36 10.31
N ASP A 621 -17.80 33.85 9.09
CA ASP A 621 -16.90 32.89 8.44
C ASP A 621 -15.47 33.44 8.43
N ALA A 622 -14.47 32.61 8.77
CA ALA A 622 -13.06 32.98 8.74
C ALA A 622 -12.52 33.17 7.31
N ASN A 623 -13.19 32.59 6.31
CA ASN A 623 -12.80 32.60 4.91
C ASN A 623 -13.94 33.12 3.98
N PRO A 624 -14.53 34.31 4.22
CA PRO A 624 -15.76 34.75 3.55
C PRO A 624 -15.61 34.95 2.03
N GLN A 625 -14.37 35.13 1.56
CA GLN A 625 -14.03 35.26 0.13
C GLN A 625 -13.94 33.92 -0.60
N VAL A 626 -13.87 32.79 0.11
CA VAL A 626 -13.60 31.48 -0.48
C VAL A 626 -14.91 30.81 -0.87
N TYR A 627 -14.94 30.28 -2.09
CA TYR A 627 -15.98 29.38 -2.54
C TYR A 627 -15.37 28.24 -3.35
N VAL A 628 -15.63 27.01 -2.92
CA VAL A 628 -15.24 25.79 -3.61
C VAL A 628 -16.51 24.96 -3.83
N PRO A 629 -16.97 24.78 -5.08
CA PRO A 629 -18.09 23.89 -5.33
C PRO A 629 -17.71 22.44 -4.96
N PRO A 630 -18.65 21.64 -4.42
CA PRO A 630 -18.39 20.24 -4.13
C PRO A 630 -18.18 19.43 -5.42
N HIS A 631 -17.26 18.46 -5.38
CA HIS A 631 -16.98 17.51 -6.46
C HIS A 631 -17.29 16.08 -6.00
N ALA A 632 -18.51 15.90 -5.49
CA ALA A 632 -18.95 14.61 -4.90
C ALA A 632 -19.01 13.49 -5.94
N LYS A 633 -19.34 13.82 -7.19
CA LYS A 633 -19.39 12.86 -8.32
C LYS A 633 -18.01 12.34 -8.69
N GLU A 634 -17.00 13.21 -8.71
CA GLU A 634 -15.61 12.84 -8.93
C GLU A 634 -15.12 11.93 -7.81
N ALA A 635 -15.43 12.26 -6.55
CA ALA A 635 -15.09 11.42 -5.39
C ALA A 635 -15.74 10.03 -5.47
N GLN A 636 -17.03 9.96 -5.80
CA GLN A 636 -17.77 8.72 -5.98
C GLN A 636 -17.20 7.88 -7.13
N THR A 637 -16.83 8.53 -8.24
CA THR A 637 -16.22 7.88 -9.41
C THR A 637 -14.90 7.20 -9.02
N LEU A 638 -14.03 7.91 -8.30
CA LEU A 638 -12.75 7.35 -7.83
C LEU A 638 -12.96 6.20 -6.84
N ALA A 639 -13.93 6.31 -5.93
CA ALA A 639 -14.27 5.25 -4.99
C ALA A 639 -14.77 3.98 -5.71
N LYS A 640 -15.70 4.15 -6.67
CA LYS A 640 -16.24 3.06 -7.51
C LYS A 640 -15.12 2.37 -8.30
N GLN A 641 -14.30 3.15 -9.00
CA GLN A 641 -13.18 2.63 -9.80
C GLN A 641 -12.13 1.91 -8.92
N GLY A 642 -11.80 2.44 -7.74
CA GLY A 642 -10.92 1.79 -6.78
C GLY A 642 -11.45 0.43 -6.32
N ARG A 643 -12.74 0.36 -5.96
CA ARG A 643 -13.44 -0.86 -5.54
C ARG A 643 -13.50 -1.91 -6.62
N GLU A 644 -13.98 -1.55 -7.80
CA GLU A 644 -14.09 -2.45 -8.96
C GLU A 644 -12.72 -3.05 -9.28
N TRP A 645 -11.68 -2.21 -9.29
CA TRP A 645 -10.34 -2.66 -9.62
C TRP A 645 -9.71 -3.54 -8.55
N ALA A 646 -9.86 -3.20 -7.27
CA ALA A 646 -9.34 -4.01 -6.17
C ALA A 646 -9.94 -5.43 -6.17
N ASN A 647 -11.25 -5.53 -6.41
CA ASN A 647 -11.94 -6.83 -6.49
C ASN A 647 -11.59 -7.63 -7.75
N LYS A 648 -10.94 -7.01 -8.75
CA LYS A 648 -10.54 -7.64 -10.00
C LYS A 648 -9.07 -8.02 -10.06
N SER A 649 -8.19 -7.22 -9.45
CA SER A 649 -6.73 -7.29 -9.66
C SER A 649 -5.89 -7.45 -8.39
N LEU A 650 -6.50 -7.37 -7.19
CA LEU A 650 -5.82 -7.47 -5.89
C LEU A 650 -6.30 -8.65 -5.03
N ARG A 651 -6.89 -9.67 -5.65
CA ARG A 651 -7.45 -10.82 -4.94
C ARG A 651 -6.34 -11.72 -4.42
N ARG A 652 -6.71 -12.67 -3.55
CA ARG A 652 -5.75 -13.66 -3.04
C ARG A 652 -5.23 -14.57 -4.16
N GLU A 653 -6.05 -14.83 -5.16
CA GLU A 653 -5.68 -15.52 -6.38
C GLU A 653 -4.61 -14.76 -7.19
N ASP A 654 -4.69 -13.43 -7.23
CA ASP A 654 -3.68 -12.58 -7.88
C ASP A 654 -2.35 -12.62 -7.09
N ILE A 655 -2.41 -12.68 -5.75
CA ILE A 655 -1.25 -12.91 -4.87
C ILE A 655 -0.59 -14.27 -5.17
N GLU A 656 -1.37 -15.34 -5.26
CA GLU A 656 -0.87 -16.69 -5.58
C GLU A 656 -0.17 -16.71 -6.94
N VAL A 657 -0.75 -16.07 -7.95
CA VAL A 657 -0.20 -16.02 -9.32
C VAL A 657 1.07 -15.18 -9.39
N TYR A 658 1.12 -14.06 -8.66
CA TYR A 658 2.34 -13.25 -8.52
C TYR A 658 3.45 -14.03 -7.84
N MET A 659 3.14 -14.70 -6.74
CA MET A 659 4.10 -15.51 -5.99
C MET A 659 4.61 -16.70 -6.81
N PHE A 660 3.74 -17.36 -7.57
CA PHE A 660 4.16 -18.42 -8.47
C PHE A 660 5.13 -17.87 -9.53
N ARG A 661 4.79 -16.73 -10.14
CA ARG A 661 5.68 -16.13 -11.14
C ARG A 661 7.04 -15.76 -10.55
N LEU A 662 7.03 -15.10 -9.40
CA LEU A 662 8.23 -14.66 -8.69
C LEU A 662 9.18 -15.83 -8.42
N LEU A 663 8.65 -16.95 -7.94
CA LEU A 663 9.48 -18.10 -7.60
C LEU A 663 9.95 -18.92 -8.81
N LEU A 664 9.27 -18.86 -9.96
CA LEU A 664 9.81 -19.39 -11.22
C LEU A 664 10.98 -18.54 -11.74
N GLU A 665 10.83 -17.21 -11.74
CA GLU A 665 11.90 -16.31 -12.17
C GLU A 665 13.11 -16.37 -11.21
N TYR A 666 12.85 -16.41 -9.90
CA TYR A 666 13.90 -16.61 -8.88
C TYR A 666 14.57 -17.98 -9.02
N GLY A 667 13.78 -19.06 -9.22
CA GLY A 667 14.29 -20.40 -9.44
C GLY A 667 15.24 -20.48 -10.65
N ARG A 668 14.94 -19.74 -11.72
CA ARG A 668 15.85 -19.61 -12.86
C ARG A 668 17.09 -18.81 -12.51
N LEU A 669 16.95 -17.68 -11.81
CA LEU A 669 18.05 -16.80 -11.45
C LEU A 669 19.15 -17.52 -10.66
N ILE A 670 18.75 -18.44 -9.78
CA ILE A 670 19.64 -19.26 -8.95
C ILE A 670 20.08 -20.57 -9.60
N ASP A 671 19.79 -20.81 -10.88
CA ASP A 671 20.24 -22.00 -11.60
C ASP A 671 21.61 -21.76 -12.25
N ASP A 672 22.56 -22.69 -12.09
CA ASP A 672 23.88 -22.56 -12.73
C ASP A 672 23.80 -22.56 -14.27
N ASN A 673 22.73 -23.13 -14.84
CA ASN A 673 22.45 -23.14 -16.28
C ASN A 673 21.42 -22.06 -16.68
N ARG A 674 21.18 -21.01 -15.86
CA ARG A 674 20.15 -19.98 -16.09
C ARG A 674 20.10 -19.35 -17.49
N ASP A 675 21.24 -19.26 -18.16
CA ASP A 675 21.35 -18.72 -19.53
C ASP A 675 20.84 -19.69 -20.60
N TYR A 676 20.82 -21.00 -20.30
CA TYR A 676 20.48 -22.09 -21.23
C TYR A 676 19.23 -22.87 -20.82
N ILE A 677 18.48 -22.41 -19.81
CA ILE A 677 17.17 -22.93 -19.45
C ILE A 677 16.07 -21.90 -19.74
N GLY A 678 14.89 -22.38 -20.12
CA GLY A 678 13.73 -21.55 -20.40
C GLY A 678 12.80 -22.16 -21.45
N TYR A 679 11.64 -21.54 -21.59
CA TYR A 679 10.63 -21.88 -22.57
C TYR A 679 10.99 -21.32 -23.96
N SER A 680 11.35 -22.20 -24.90
CA SER A 680 11.74 -21.86 -26.28
C SER A 680 10.60 -21.84 -27.30
N GLY A 681 9.44 -22.43 -26.99
CA GLY A 681 8.31 -22.53 -27.92
C GLY A 681 7.74 -21.17 -28.35
N ASP A 682 6.88 -21.18 -29.37
CA ASP A 682 6.18 -19.97 -29.85
C ASP A 682 4.82 -19.75 -29.15
N GLY A 683 4.43 -20.65 -28.24
CA GLY A 683 3.15 -20.62 -27.52
C GLY A 683 1.99 -21.31 -28.26
N SER A 684 2.20 -21.81 -29.48
CA SER A 684 1.15 -22.41 -30.31
C SER A 684 0.48 -23.64 -29.69
N GLU A 685 1.17 -24.34 -28.78
CA GLU A 685 0.62 -25.52 -28.12
C GLU A 685 -0.58 -25.21 -27.22
N LEU A 686 -0.76 -23.95 -26.81
CA LEU A 686 -1.92 -23.51 -26.03
C LEU A 686 -3.01 -22.84 -26.89
N ASP A 687 -2.89 -22.78 -28.21
CA ASP A 687 -3.92 -22.19 -29.08
C ASP A 687 -5.29 -22.87 -28.88
N LYS A 688 -5.32 -24.20 -28.68
CA LYS A 688 -6.55 -24.94 -28.37
C LYS A 688 -7.09 -24.65 -26.96
N TYR A 689 -6.20 -24.48 -25.98
CA TYR A 689 -6.57 -24.16 -24.60
C TYR A 689 -7.21 -22.75 -24.55
N ASP A 690 -6.57 -21.77 -25.20
CA ASP A 690 -7.04 -20.39 -25.30
C ASP A 690 -8.38 -20.30 -26.07
N ALA A 691 -8.59 -21.15 -27.09
CA ALA A 691 -9.86 -21.28 -27.80
C ALA A 691 -10.98 -21.99 -27.00
N GLY A 692 -10.71 -22.45 -25.76
CA GLY A 692 -11.67 -23.13 -24.89
C GLY A 692 -11.83 -24.64 -25.13
N GLY A 693 -10.94 -25.25 -25.93
CA GLY A 693 -11.03 -26.64 -26.38
C GLY A 693 -10.62 -27.71 -25.35
N GLU A 694 -10.10 -27.33 -24.18
CA GLU A 694 -9.69 -28.25 -23.10
C GLU A 694 -10.49 -28.06 -21.79
N SER A 695 -11.74 -27.59 -21.83
CA SER A 695 -12.58 -27.69 -20.64
C SER A 695 -13.15 -29.11 -20.50
N ARG A 696 -12.69 -29.85 -19.48
CA ARG A 696 -13.36 -31.09 -19.03
C ARG A 696 -14.74 -30.79 -18.41
N TRP A 697 -15.14 -29.52 -18.32
CA TRP A 697 -16.32 -29.01 -17.62
C TRP A 697 -17.15 -27.96 -18.38
N GLY A 698 -16.95 -27.73 -19.68
CA GLY A 698 -17.96 -27.12 -20.55
C GLY A 698 -18.39 -25.69 -20.21
N ILE A 699 -17.49 -24.82 -19.73
CA ILE A 699 -17.71 -23.36 -19.64
C ILE A 699 -16.52 -22.75 -20.37
N GLY A 700 -16.64 -22.45 -21.67
CA GLY A 700 -16.96 -21.10 -22.14
C GLY A 700 -15.65 -20.36 -22.43
N GLY A 701 -15.37 -20.05 -23.71
CA GLY A 701 -14.10 -19.44 -24.12
C GLY A 701 -13.79 -18.15 -23.35
N TRP A 702 -12.51 -17.97 -23.01
CA TRP A 702 -11.99 -16.80 -22.32
C TRP A 702 -12.17 -15.57 -23.22
N LYS A 703 -13.08 -14.66 -22.85
CA LYS A 703 -13.22 -13.33 -23.43
C LYS A 703 -13.16 -12.29 -22.33
#